data_AF-A0A8J2XSJ1-F1
#
_entry.id   AF-A0A8J2XSJ1-F1
#
_cell.length_a   1.000
_cell.length_b   1.000
_cell.length_c   1.000
_cell.angle_alpha   90.00
_cell.angle_beta   90.00
_cell.angle_gamma   90.00
#
_symmetry.space_group_name_H-M   'P 1'
#
loop_
_entity.id
_entity.type
_entity.pdbx_description
1 polymer ?
#
loop_
_entity_poly.entity_id
_entity_poly.type
_entity_poly.pdbx_seq_one_letter_code
_entity_poly.pdbx_strand_id
1 'polypeptide(L)'
;MKKLCWAFALILPSLSQAQTNAHFLEKLWETDTIVAIPESVLPNATNTGLYVSLIDGGGWDVDGKGGVGKLSLDGKHYTPGWITGLNAPKGLGRFGNRLYVADISNVVVIDIAKGAIEKKIDIAGANGLNDITVDANGIVYVSDSKAGKVYRIERDVPQLYMDNLAGANGLKATKAGLYILANKAVLLADAHKQLKTITTLPNGGDGVEEAGDGDLIVSEWIGFVYYVYADGRKELLLDRQKEKKNTADIHYDIPTKTLYIPGFNTKTVSAWRLIDANRAASLLWNDNRLATLRQKAQTSDANATQLIAQLRTQADHLLQLPLTSVMDKDVTPPSGNKHDYMSHAPYYWYDSSKPNGLPYIRHDGRRNPEIYKITDHRNLGELGGNVQTLTLAWYLSGDDRYCTKATQLLRHWFLDEATRMNPNLEYAQGIPGINTGRGTGIIETIPLIGIAQAALLLEGSTAWTTTDAKALRSWYTQYLDWMLSSNNGTQEHNATNNHGTWFLAQATACALYIGDAAKARMLAEEGKAKMDHQIEVDGKMPEELARTNGLGYSTYNLQAFFTLAHLAGHTGVDLWQYKDQQQGSIRIAFDWLIPYALDQKKWEYQQISAYNKDELYALLLQAYPVYSDQKYLADARLIYPNGGNPVTEITWGL
;
A
#
# COMPACT_ATOMS: atom_id res chain seq x y z
N MET A 1 -27.31 18.84 63.37
CA MET A 1 -25.92 18.34 63.21
C MET A 1 -25.72 17.90 61.77
N LYS A 2 -25.05 18.74 60.97
CA LYS A 2 -24.78 18.51 59.55
C LYS A 2 -23.67 17.46 59.41
N LYS A 3 -23.89 16.37 58.66
CA LYS A 3 -22.82 15.46 58.23
C LYS A 3 -22.30 15.91 56.88
N LEU A 4 -21.01 16.15 56.85
CA LEU A 4 -20.21 16.71 55.77
C LEU A 4 -19.78 15.55 54.86
N CYS A 5 -20.35 15.43 53.66
CA CYS A 5 -19.86 14.52 52.62
C CYS A 5 -18.82 15.26 51.78
N TRP A 6 -17.56 14.84 51.92
CA TRP A 6 -16.45 15.29 51.07
C TRP A 6 -16.55 14.61 49.71
N ALA A 7 -16.74 15.39 48.65
CA ALA A 7 -16.58 14.94 47.28
C ALA A 7 -15.08 14.88 46.95
N PHE A 8 -14.53 13.69 46.80
CA PHE A 8 -13.23 13.51 46.15
C PHE A 8 -13.43 13.60 44.63
N ALA A 9 -13.10 14.77 44.05
CA ALA A 9 -12.91 14.89 42.62
C ALA A 9 -11.61 14.17 42.25
N LEU A 10 -11.72 12.98 41.66
CA LEU A 10 -10.62 12.31 40.98
C LEU A 10 -10.27 13.13 39.73
N ILE A 11 -9.24 13.96 39.84
CA ILE A 11 -8.57 14.57 38.68
C ILE A 11 -7.78 13.44 38.01
N LEU A 12 -8.37 12.80 37.00
CA LEU A 12 -7.64 11.96 36.07
C LEU A 12 -6.64 12.86 35.33
N PRO A 13 -5.32 12.58 35.36
CA PRO A 13 -4.40 13.27 34.48
C PRO A 13 -4.81 12.91 33.05
N SER A 14 -5.11 13.93 32.25
CA SER A 14 -5.23 13.81 30.81
C SER A 14 -3.89 13.32 30.28
N LEU A 15 -3.76 12.01 30.08
CA LEU A 15 -2.69 11.43 29.29
C LEU A 15 -2.86 12.00 27.88
N SER A 16 -2.05 13.00 27.55
CA SER A 16 -1.84 13.39 26.15
C SER A 16 -1.40 12.13 25.42
N GLN A 17 -2.26 11.59 24.55
CA GLN A 17 -1.83 10.59 23.58
C GLN A 17 -0.63 11.21 22.85
N ALA A 18 0.54 10.59 23.00
CA ALA A 18 1.68 10.94 22.17
C ALA A 18 1.25 10.68 20.74
N GLN A 19 1.10 11.74 19.95
CA GLN A 19 0.82 11.65 18.54
C GLN A 19 2.01 10.94 17.90
N THR A 20 1.84 9.67 17.55
CA THR A 20 2.81 8.92 16.77
C THR A 20 2.89 9.56 15.39
N ASN A 21 4.10 9.83 14.89
CA ASN A 21 4.29 10.38 13.54
C ASN A 21 3.60 9.46 12.52
N ALA A 22 2.76 10.03 11.66
CA ALA A 22 2.09 9.30 10.60
C ALA A 22 3.06 8.88 9.50
N HIS A 23 4.13 9.64 9.28
CA HIS A 23 5.10 9.38 8.22
C HIS A 23 6.49 9.07 8.76
N PHE A 24 7.21 8.19 8.07
CA PHE A 24 8.62 7.93 8.33
C PHE A 24 9.38 7.56 7.05
N LEU A 25 10.72 7.67 7.11
CA LEU A 25 11.60 7.33 6.00
C LEU A 25 12.34 6.03 6.27
N GLU A 26 12.22 5.07 5.34
CA GLU A 26 13.03 3.86 5.30
C GLU A 26 14.23 4.09 4.37
N LYS A 27 15.46 3.85 4.85
CA LYS A 27 16.66 4.01 4.01
C LYS A 27 16.73 2.89 2.97
N LEU A 28 16.83 3.25 1.69
CA LEU A 28 17.04 2.29 0.61
C LEU A 28 18.53 2.07 0.34
N TRP A 29 19.27 3.17 0.16
CA TRP A 29 20.72 3.15 -0.07
C TRP A 29 21.35 4.53 0.18
N GLU A 30 22.67 4.55 0.29
CA GLU A 30 23.50 5.76 0.27
C GLU A 30 24.76 5.44 -0.55
N THR A 31 25.18 6.36 -1.41
CA THR A 31 26.42 6.20 -2.17
C THR A 31 27.62 6.25 -1.23
N ASP A 32 28.74 5.70 -1.70
CA ASP A 32 30.05 6.09 -1.16
C ASP A 32 30.30 7.60 -1.41
N THR A 33 31.40 8.11 -0.84
CA THR A 33 31.81 9.51 -1.02
C THR A 33 32.01 9.85 -2.50
N ILE A 34 31.21 10.79 -2.98
CA ILE A 34 31.34 11.50 -4.25
C ILE A 34 32.50 12.50 -4.13
N VAL A 35 33.31 12.66 -5.18
CA VAL A 35 34.50 13.53 -5.14
C VAL A 35 34.12 15.01 -5.02
N ALA A 36 33.18 15.47 -5.85
CA ALA A 36 32.64 16.83 -5.82
C ALA A 36 31.39 16.91 -4.92
N ILE A 37 31.05 18.10 -4.43
CA ILE A 37 29.92 18.30 -3.51
C ILE A 37 28.59 18.23 -4.28
N PRO A 38 27.70 17.27 -3.97
CA PRO A 38 26.39 17.20 -4.58
C PRO A 38 25.45 18.23 -3.93
N GLU A 39 24.82 19.09 -4.74
CA GLU A 39 23.95 20.18 -4.25
C GLU A 39 22.46 19.92 -4.55
N SER A 40 22.14 19.33 -5.70
CA SER A 40 20.79 18.97 -6.11
C SER A 40 20.79 17.63 -6.85
N VAL A 41 19.65 16.95 -6.86
CA VAL A 41 19.46 15.66 -7.51
C VAL A 41 18.13 15.66 -8.27
N LEU A 42 18.10 15.10 -9.48
CA LEU A 42 16.89 15.06 -10.30
C LEU A 42 16.84 13.79 -11.17
N PRO A 43 15.73 13.04 -11.22
CA PRO A 43 15.59 11.90 -12.11
C PRO A 43 15.69 12.26 -13.59
N ASN A 44 16.23 11.33 -14.38
CA ASN A 44 16.24 11.44 -15.82
C ASN A 44 14.85 11.22 -16.43
N ALA A 45 14.69 11.52 -17.72
CA ALA A 45 13.38 11.51 -18.38
C ALA A 45 12.66 10.15 -18.38
N THR A 46 13.40 9.04 -18.31
CA THR A 46 12.86 7.68 -18.30
C THR A 46 12.81 7.08 -16.89
N ASN A 47 13.17 7.85 -15.86
CA ASN A 47 13.35 7.39 -14.48
C ASN A 47 14.22 6.11 -14.41
N THR A 48 15.35 6.12 -15.10
CA THR A 48 16.34 5.02 -15.14
C THR A 48 17.68 5.40 -14.49
N GLY A 49 17.80 6.64 -14.03
CA GLY A 49 18.98 7.21 -13.39
C GLY A 49 18.72 8.64 -12.96
N LEU A 50 19.70 9.23 -12.29
CA LEU A 50 19.65 10.56 -11.67
C LEU A 50 20.71 11.47 -12.29
N TYR A 51 20.39 12.75 -12.41
CA TYR A 51 21.34 13.85 -12.57
C TYR A 51 21.68 14.41 -11.21
N VAL A 52 22.94 14.80 -11.01
CA VAL A 52 23.42 15.38 -9.75
C VAL A 52 24.24 16.61 -10.09
N SER A 53 23.90 17.78 -9.54
CA SER A 53 24.73 18.98 -9.68
C SER A 53 25.91 18.92 -8.72
N LEU A 54 27.08 19.36 -9.19
CA LEU A 54 28.35 19.13 -8.52
C LEU A 54 29.16 20.43 -8.40
N ILE A 55 29.45 20.82 -7.17
CA ILE A 55 30.34 21.93 -6.85
C ILE A 55 31.74 21.35 -6.60
N ASP A 56 32.70 21.71 -7.47
CA ASP A 56 34.10 21.28 -7.39
C ASP A 56 35.05 22.48 -7.17
N GLY A 57 34.71 23.30 -6.18
CA GLY A 57 35.35 24.58 -5.89
C GLY A 57 34.68 25.26 -4.69
N GLY A 58 34.82 26.59 -4.55
CA GLY A 58 34.04 27.34 -3.58
C GLY A 58 32.57 27.40 -3.99
N GLY A 59 31.65 27.36 -3.02
CA GLY A 59 30.20 27.28 -3.27
C GLY A 59 29.56 28.46 -4.02
N TRP A 60 30.33 29.51 -4.31
CA TRP A 60 29.93 30.70 -5.06
C TRP A 60 31.05 31.23 -5.98
N ASP A 61 32.12 30.45 -6.19
CA ASP A 61 33.26 30.87 -7.01
C ASP A 61 32.91 30.77 -8.50
N VAL A 62 33.35 31.75 -9.29
CA VAL A 62 33.21 31.73 -10.75
C VAL A 62 34.50 31.14 -11.35
N ASP A 63 34.70 29.83 -11.20
CA ASP A 63 35.97 29.16 -11.52
C ASP A 63 35.89 28.08 -12.62
N GLY A 64 34.69 27.79 -13.12
CA GLY A 64 34.47 26.80 -14.19
C GLY A 64 34.77 25.34 -13.83
N LYS A 65 34.90 24.99 -12.54
CA LYS A 65 35.24 23.62 -12.12
C LYS A 65 34.03 22.72 -11.87
N GLY A 66 32.86 23.31 -11.56
CA GLY A 66 31.63 22.58 -11.34
C GLY A 66 31.11 21.82 -12.58
N GLY A 67 30.12 20.97 -12.33
CA GLY A 67 29.57 20.07 -13.34
C GLY A 67 28.19 19.49 -13.01
N VAL A 68 27.72 18.62 -13.91
CA VAL A 68 26.58 17.73 -13.65
C VAL A 68 27.02 16.30 -13.92
N GLY A 69 26.79 15.41 -12.95
CA GLY A 69 27.04 13.99 -13.04
C GLY A 69 25.77 13.18 -13.32
N LYS A 70 25.97 11.87 -13.58
CA LYS A 70 24.91 10.86 -13.65
C LYS A 70 25.10 9.81 -12.56
N LEU A 71 24.02 9.37 -11.94
CA LEU A 71 24.01 8.31 -10.92
C LEU A 71 22.93 7.26 -11.25
N SER A 72 23.23 5.97 -11.08
CA SER A 72 22.22 4.91 -11.22
C SER A 72 21.22 4.93 -10.06
N LEU A 73 20.01 4.42 -10.29
CA LEU A 73 18.95 4.40 -9.27
C LEU A 73 19.24 3.52 -8.05
N ASP A 74 20.24 2.63 -8.14
CA ASP A 74 20.71 1.81 -7.02
C ASP A 74 21.90 2.43 -6.28
N GLY A 75 22.33 3.63 -6.70
CA GLY A 75 23.44 4.37 -6.09
C GLY A 75 24.84 3.81 -6.38
N LYS A 76 24.98 2.76 -7.20
CA LYS A 76 26.27 2.06 -7.38
C LYS A 76 27.14 2.61 -8.50
N HIS A 77 26.54 3.19 -9.53
CA HIS A 77 27.26 3.63 -10.73
C HIS A 77 27.15 5.14 -10.88
N TYR A 78 28.28 5.82 -10.70
CA TYR A 78 28.36 7.27 -10.73
C TYR A 78 29.33 7.74 -11.80
N THR A 79 28.91 8.72 -12.62
CA THR A 79 29.69 9.36 -13.68
C THR A 79 29.73 10.87 -13.41
N PRO A 80 30.78 11.42 -12.78
CA PRO A 80 30.81 12.83 -12.36
C PRO A 80 30.87 13.85 -13.51
N GLY A 81 31.57 13.52 -14.59
CA GLY A 81 31.90 14.48 -15.65
C GLY A 81 30.98 14.42 -16.86
N TRP A 82 29.66 14.27 -16.68
CA TRP A 82 28.75 14.28 -17.83
C TRP A 82 28.68 15.66 -18.48
N ILE A 83 28.57 16.71 -17.67
CA ILE A 83 28.72 18.11 -18.10
C ILE A 83 29.76 18.77 -17.20
N THR A 84 30.69 19.52 -17.79
CA THR A 84 31.77 20.23 -17.09
C THR A 84 31.83 21.69 -17.54
N GLY A 85 32.63 22.53 -16.88
CA GLY A 85 32.77 23.95 -17.22
C GLY A 85 31.67 24.84 -16.64
N LEU A 86 30.92 24.32 -15.65
CA LEU A 86 30.01 25.10 -14.80
C LEU A 86 30.81 25.69 -13.64
N ASN A 87 30.30 26.71 -12.96
CA ASN A 87 31.03 27.33 -11.84
C ASN A 87 30.70 26.61 -10.53
N ALA A 88 29.50 26.84 -10.00
CA ALA A 88 29.00 26.25 -8.77
C ALA A 88 27.53 25.86 -8.96
N PRO A 89 27.24 24.83 -9.78
CA PRO A 89 25.88 24.49 -10.16
C PRO A 89 25.06 24.02 -8.96
N LYS A 90 23.81 24.48 -8.88
CA LYS A 90 22.89 24.24 -7.75
C LYS A 90 21.64 23.49 -8.20
N GLY A 91 20.47 24.13 -8.17
CA GLY A 91 19.20 23.52 -8.53
C GLY A 91 19.12 23.03 -9.97
N LEU A 92 18.34 21.97 -10.15
CA LEU A 92 18.14 21.26 -11.41
C LEU A 92 16.66 21.26 -11.80
N GLY A 93 16.35 21.64 -13.04
CA GLY A 93 15.02 21.52 -13.61
C GLY A 93 15.04 20.82 -14.96
N ARG A 94 13.98 20.10 -15.34
CA ARG A 94 13.92 19.42 -16.64
C ARG A 94 12.58 19.62 -17.33
N PHE A 95 12.64 19.88 -18.64
CA PHE A 95 11.47 19.85 -19.51
C PHE A 95 11.82 19.31 -20.90
N GLY A 96 11.12 18.25 -21.31
CA GLY A 96 11.45 17.52 -22.54
C GLY A 96 12.91 17.05 -22.56
N ASN A 97 13.64 17.44 -23.61
CA ASN A 97 15.06 17.14 -23.83
C ASN A 97 16.03 18.15 -23.18
N ARG A 98 15.53 19.16 -22.46
CA ARG A 98 16.37 20.19 -21.83
C ARG A 98 16.48 19.98 -20.33
N LEU A 99 17.70 20.03 -19.83
CA LEU A 99 18.02 20.17 -18.41
C LEU A 99 18.48 21.62 -18.17
N TYR A 100 17.92 22.25 -17.15
CA TYR A 100 18.20 23.62 -16.71
C TYR A 100 18.97 23.54 -15.39
N VAL A 101 20.03 24.32 -15.27
CA VAL A 101 20.93 24.32 -14.12
C VAL A 101 21.17 25.75 -13.66
N ALA A 102 20.94 26.04 -12.38
CA ALA A 102 21.29 27.33 -11.81
C ALA A 102 22.81 27.39 -11.59
N ASP A 103 23.49 28.34 -12.22
CA ASP A 103 24.93 28.51 -12.12
C ASP A 103 25.28 29.98 -11.84
N ILE A 104 25.12 30.38 -10.57
CA ILE A 104 25.46 31.68 -9.97
C ILE A 104 24.71 32.89 -10.54
N SER A 105 24.90 33.23 -11.81
CA SER A 105 24.32 34.41 -12.49
C SER A 105 23.54 34.05 -13.76
N ASN A 106 23.63 32.81 -14.22
CA ASN A 106 23.00 32.33 -15.43
C ASN A 106 22.30 30.98 -15.20
N VAL A 107 21.27 30.73 -15.99
CA VAL A 107 20.68 29.39 -16.11
C VAL A 107 21.31 28.70 -17.32
N VAL A 108 22.03 27.62 -17.08
CA VAL A 108 22.63 26.81 -18.14
C VAL A 108 21.61 25.82 -18.66
N VAL A 109 21.43 25.78 -19.98
CA VAL A 109 20.55 24.85 -20.67
C VAL A 109 21.41 23.78 -21.32
N ILE A 110 21.18 22.53 -20.94
CA ILE A 110 21.87 21.34 -21.44
C ILE A 110 20.91 20.55 -22.34
N ASP A 111 21.39 20.18 -23.53
CA ASP A 111 20.73 19.22 -24.41
C ASP A 111 21.03 17.81 -23.88
N ILE A 112 20.01 17.15 -23.32
CA ILE A 112 20.15 15.86 -22.64
C ILE A 112 20.62 14.77 -23.62
N ALA A 113 20.01 14.70 -24.80
CA ALA A 113 20.35 13.71 -25.82
C ALA A 113 21.78 13.86 -26.32
N LYS A 114 22.27 15.10 -26.49
CA LYS A 114 23.66 15.35 -26.90
C LYS A 114 24.66 15.26 -25.76
N GLY A 115 24.21 15.43 -24.52
CA GLY A 115 25.11 15.55 -23.36
C GLY A 115 26.02 16.75 -23.47
N ALA A 116 25.50 17.90 -23.89
CA ALA A 116 26.28 19.12 -24.09
C ALA A 116 25.48 20.37 -23.71
N ILE A 117 26.20 21.42 -23.31
CA ILE A 117 25.61 22.73 -23.06
C ILE A 117 25.07 23.29 -24.38
N GLU A 118 23.77 23.58 -24.43
CA GLU A 118 23.09 24.22 -25.56
C GLU A 118 23.31 25.74 -25.53
N LYS A 119 23.09 26.37 -24.36
CA LYS A 119 23.24 27.83 -24.16
C LYS A 119 23.31 28.18 -22.67
N LYS A 120 23.65 29.43 -22.37
CA LYS A 120 23.52 30.05 -21.05
C LYS A 120 22.54 31.22 -21.15
N ILE A 121 21.59 31.30 -20.23
CA ILE A 121 20.60 32.39 -20.15
C ILE A 121 21.03 33.30 -19.01
N ASP A 122 21.54 34.48 -19.36
CA ASP A 122 21.95 35.49 -18.37
C ASP A 122 20.74 36.09 -17.67
N ILE A 123 20.77 36.12 -16.34
CA ILE A 123 19.72 36.76 -15.54
C ILE A 123 20.25 38.11 -15.06
N ALA A 124 19.75 39.19 -15.66
CA ALA A 124 20.23 40.53 -15.36
C ALA A 124 20.10 40.88 -13.86
N GLY A 125 21.23 41.19 -13.23
CA GLY A 125 21.29 41.53 -11.80
C GLY A 125 21.30 40.33 -10.85
N ALA A 126 21.31 39.09 -11.35
CA ALA A 126 21.47 37.91 -10.52
C ALA A 126 22.94 37.70 -10.12
N ASN A 127 23.15 37.29 -8.87
CA ASN A 127 24.49 37.01 -8.33
C ASN A 127 24.53 35.84 -7.33
N GLY A 128 23.40 35.14 -7.17
CA GLY A 128 23.26 33.99 -6.30
C GLY A 128 22.10 33.09 -6.70
N LEU A 129 21.97 32.74 -7.99
CA LEU A 129 20.99 31.76 -8.45
C LEU A 129 21.16 30.44 -7.71
N ASN A 130 20.06 29.87 -7.24
CA ASN A 130 20.09 28.71 -6.36
C ASN A 130 19.20 27.58 -6.86
N ASP A 131 17.91 27.56 -6.58
CA ASP A 131 17.05 26.44 -6.98
C ASP A 131 16.30 26.69 -8.30
N ILE A 132 15.95 25.60 -9.00
CA ILE A 132 15.16 25.60 -10.23
C ILE A 132 13.98 24.63 -10.12
N THR A 133 12.80 25.11 -10.52
CA THR A 133 11.65 24.25 -10.79
C THR A 133 11.06 24.56 -12.17
N VAL A 134 10.39 23.59 -12.79
CA VAL A 134 9.78 23.74 -14.11
C VAL A 134 8.32 23.29 -14.05
N ASP A 135 7.41 24.12 -14.54
CA ASP A 135 5.99 23.79 -14.56
C ASP A 135 5.63 22.83 -15.72
N ALA A 136 4.37 22.38 -15.73
CA ALA A 136 3.86 21.47 -16.75
C ALA A 136 3.87 22.05 -18.18
N ASN A 137 4.00 23.36 -18.34
CA ASN A 137 4.05 24.06 -19.62
C ASN A 137 5.50 24.34 -20.07
N GLY A 138 6.49 23.99 -19.25
CA GLY A 138 7.90 24.25 -19.53
C GLY A 138 8.37 25.65 -19.13
N ILE A 139 7.61 26.39 -18.31
CA ILE A 139 8.05 27.64 -17.71
C ILE A 139 9.00 27.31 -16.57
N VAL A 140 10.22 27.85 -16.66
CA VAL A 140 11.28 27.62 -15.67
C VAL A 140 11.22 28.74 -14.64
N TYR A 141 11.25 28.40 -13.36
CA TYR A 141 11.42 29.34 -12.27
C TYR A 141 12.77 29.11 -11.61
N VAL A 142 13.48 30.20 -11.31
CA VAL A 142 14.80 30.14 -10.67
C VAL A 142 14.86 31.15 -9.53
N SER A 143 15.33 30.72 -8.35
CA SER A 143 15.51 31.59 -7.19
C SER A 143 16.88 32.24 -7.21
N ASP A 144 16.98 33.46 -6.67
CA ASP A 144 18.23 34.12 -6.32
C ASP A 144 18.25 34.36 -4.81
N SER A 145 19.03 33.55 -4.10
CA SER A 145 19.10 33.57 -2.63
C SER A 145 19.75 34.84 -2.10
N LYS A 146 20.69 35.44 -2.85
CA LYS A 146 21.40 36.65 -2.41
C LYS A 146 20.58 37.90 -2.68
N ALA A 147 19.88 37.95 -3.81
CA ALA A 147 19.04 39.09 -4.19
C ALA A 147 17.63 39.03 -3.57
N GLY A 148 17.21 37.86 -3.07
CA GLY A 148 15.87 37.65 -2.52
C GLY A 148 14.78 37.77 -3.58
N LYS A 149 15.00 37.16 -4.74
CA LYS A 149 14.14 37.25 -5.93
C LYS A 149 13.87 35.88 -6.52
N VAL A 150 12.79 35.77 -7.28
CA VAL A 150 12.51 34.64 -8.16
C VAL A 150 12.29 35.18 -9.56
N TYR A 151 12.90 34.55 -10.55
CA TYR A 151 12.74 34.85 -11.96
C TYR A 151 11.95 33.73 -12.64
N ARG A 152 11.13 34.10 -13.63
CA ARG A 152 10.50 33.15 -14.56
C ARG A 152 11.19 33.27 -15.92
N ILE A 153 11.41 32.14 -16.57
CA ILE A 153 12.00 32.06 -17.90
C ILE A 153 10.99 31.34 -18.79
N GLU A 154 10.50 32.06 -19.79
CA GLU A 154 9.57 31.53 -20.77
C GLU A 154 10.17 31.72 -22.15
N ARG A 155 10.28 30.62 -22.92
CA ARG A 155 10.93 30.62 -24.25
C ARG A 155 12.33 31.24 -24.22
N ASP A 156 13.12 30.84 -23.22
CA ASP A 156 14.49 31.32 -22.97
C ASP A 156 14.60 32.83 -22.65
N VAL A 157 13.48 33.51 -22.35
CA VAL A 157 13.47 34.94 -21.96
C VAL A 157 13.24 35.08 -20.46
N PRO A 158 14.22 35.55 -19.68
CA PRO A 158 14.08 35.75 -18.24
C PRO A 158 13.29 37.03 -17.91
N GLN A 159 12.44 36.94 -16.90
CA GLN A 159 11.67 38.05 -16.34
C GLN A 159 11.59 37.92 -14.82
N LEU A 160 11.57 39.05 -14.11
CA LEU A 160 11.31 39.04 -12.68
C LEU A 160 9.90 38.48 -12.42
N TYR A 161 9.81 37.42 -11.62
CA TYR A 161 8.53 36.85 -11.20
C TYR A 161 8.05 37.50 -9.91
N MET A 162 8.93 37.56 -8.91
CA MET A 162 8.65 38.09 -7.57
C MET A 162 9.95 38.56 -6.89
N ASP A 163 9.84 39.52 -6.00
CA ASP A 163 10.93 40.06 -5.17
C ASP A 163 10.53 40.10 -3.69
N ASN A 164 11.37 40.69 -2.84
CA ASN A 164 11.17 40.76 -1.38
C ASN A 164 11.09 39.38 -0.70
N LEU A 165 11.74 38.38 -1.28
CA LEU A 165 11.83 37.01 -0.79
C LEU A 165 13.22 36.77 -0.20
N ALA A 166 13.57 37.46 0.88
CA ALA A 166 14.90 37.35 1.48
C ALA A 166 15.28 35.87 1.72
N GLY A 167 16.43 35.46 1.19
CA GLY A 167 16.89 34.07 1.28
C GLY A 167 16.03 33.07 0.51
N ALA A 168 15.41 33.48 -0.61
CA ALA A 168 14.72 32.57 -1.53
C ALA A 168 15.64 31.42 -1.94
N ASN A 169 15.22 30.20 -1.68
CA ASN A 169 15.98 28.99 -1.99
C ASN A 169 15.09 28.01 -2.77
N GLY A 170 14.69 26.88 -2.19
CA GLY A 170 13.89 25.85 -2.85
C GLY A 170 12.58 26.37 -3.45
N LEU A 171 12.25 25.85 -4.62
CA LEU A 171 11.09 26.16 -5.44
C LEU A 171 10.37 24.89 -5.87
N LYS A 172 9.03 24.92 -5.85
CA LYS A 172 8.24 23.85 -6.46
C LYS A 172 7.02 24.41 -7.19
N ALA A 173 7.03 24.31 -8.53
CA ALA A 173 5.88 24.64 -9.34
C ALA A 173 4.87 23.49 -9.30
N THR A 174 3.61 23.80 -8.97
CA THR A 174 2.50 22.85 -8.88
C THR A 174 1.26 23.44 -9.55
N LYS A 175 0.16 22.67 -9.59
CA LYS A 175 -1.14 23.20 -10.03
C LYS A 175 -1.69 24.30 -9.13
N ALA A 176 -1.31 24.33 -7.85
CA ALA A 176 -1.77 25.32 -6.89
C ALA A 176 -1.03 26.67 -7.01
N GLY A 177 0.15 26.67 -7.62
CA GLY A 177 1.02 27.83 -7.73
C GLY A 177 2.49 27.46 -7.53
N LEU A 178 3.29 28.44 -7.11
CA LEU A 178 4.71 28.27 -6.85
C LEU A 178 4.96 28.22 -5.34
N TYR A 179 5.38 27.07 -4.83
CA TYR A 179 5.93 26.98 -3.48
C TYR A 179 7.35 27.56 -3.47
N ILE A 180 7.66 28.34 -2.43
CA ILE A 180 8.91 29.07 -2.28
C ILE A 180 9.37 28.91 -0.83
N LEU A 181 10.57 28.39 -0.64
CA LEU A 181 11.29 28.47 0.62
C LEU A 181 12.04 29.79 0.68
N ALA A 182 11.71 30.64 1.65
CA ALA A 182 12.39 31.91 1.88
C ALA A 182 12.78 32.04 3.35
N ASN A 183 14.09 31.94 3.63
CA ASN A 183 14.61 31.76 5.00
C ASN A 183 13.91 30.57 5.69
N LYS A 184 13.09 30.88 6.70
CA LYS A 184 12.34 29.90 7.50
C LYS A 184 10.92 29.67 6.99
N ALA A 185 10.41 30.49 6.07
CA ALA A 185 9.03 30.40 5.63
C ALA A 185 8.89 29.45 4.44
N VAL A 186 7.90 28.57 4.51
CA VAL A 186 7.37 27.84 3.36
C VAL A 186 6.16 28.62 2.85
N LEU A 187 6.32 29.26 1.70
CA LEU A 187 5.32 30.14 1.11
C LEU A 187 4.69 29.47 -0.12
N LEU A 188 3.43 29.76 -0.39
CA LEU A 188 2.77 29.47 -1.66
C LEU A 188 2.39 30.79 -2.32
N ALA A 189 2.94 31.05 -3.50
CA ALA A 189 2.51 32.12 -4.39
C ALA A 189 1.43 31.56 -5.33
N ASP A 190 0.20 32.05 -5.20
CA ASP A 190 -0.90 31.65 -6.08
C ASP A 190 -0.79 32.23 -7.50
N ALA A 191 -1.76 31.94 -8.36
CA ALA A 191 -1.80 32.46 -9.74
C ALA A 191 -1.86 33.99 -9.84
N HIS A 192 -2.29 34.69 -8.78
CA HIS A 192 -2.32 36.14 -8.67
C HIS A 192 -1.08 36.70 -7.94
N LYS A 193 -0.06 35.85 -7.72
CA LYS A 193 1.18 36.16 -7.00
C LYS A 193 0.95 36.59 -5.55
N GLN A 194 -0.17 36.20 -4.94
CA GLN A 194 -0.42 36.43 -3.52
C GLN A 194 0.28 35.35 -2.70
N LEU A 195 0.99 35.79 -1.66
CA LEU A 195 1.76 34.90 -0.79
C LEU A 195 0.91 34.42 0.38
N LYS A 196 0.85 33.09 0.54
CA LYS A 196 0.33 32.42 1.73
C LYS A 196 1.45 31.68 2.43
N THR A 197 1.66 31.93 3.71
CA THR A 197 2.55 31.08 4.52
C THR A 197 1.85 29.76 4.81
N ILE A 198 2.46 28.65 4.40
CA ILE A 198 2.00 27.30 4.70
C ILE A 198 2.50 26.90 6.09
N THR A 199 3.80 27.01 6.32
CA THR A 199 4.41 26.74 7.63
C THR A 199 5.72 27.51 7.80
N THR A 200 6.29 27.43 9.00
CA THR A 200 7.62 27.94 9.31
C THR A 200 8.53 26.84 9.84
N LEU A 201 9.75 26.82 9.36
CA LEU A 201 10.82 25.89 9.70
C LEU A 201 11.69 26.46 10.85
N PRO A 202 12.22 25.61 11.76
CA PRO A 202 13.01 26.11 12.88
C PRO A 202 14.33 26.84 12.49
N ASN A 203 15.02 26.39 11.44
CA ASN A 203 16.39 26.79 11.13
C ASN A 203 16.62 27.35 9.72
N GLY A 204 15.73 27.07 8.78
CA GLY A 204 15.80 27.59 7.41
C GLY A 204 15.81 26.47 6.38
N GLY A 205 15.03 26.64 5.32
CA GLY A 205 14.78 25.61 4.32
C GLY A 205 15.85 25.56 3.22
N ASP A 206 15.96 24.39 2.59
CA ASP A 206 16.75 24.22 1.38
C ASP A 206 15.87 23.81 0.20
N GLY A 207 15.48 22.54 0.11
CA GLY A 207 14.61 22.00 -0.95
C GLY A 207 13.15 21.81 -0.50
N VAL A 208 12.22 21.95 -1.45
CA VAL A 208 10.78 21.73 -1.27
C VAL A 208 10.24 20.88 -2.42
N GLU A 209 9.51 19.83 -2.09
CA GLU A 209 8.93 18.90 -3.05
C GLU A 209 7.46 18.61 -2.73
N GLU A 210 6.67 18.31 -3.75
CA GLU A 210 5.25 17.96 -3.60
C GLU A 210 5.12 16.49 -3.19
N ALA A 211 4.40 16.19 -2.11
CA ALA A 211 4.11 14.84 -1.65
C ALA A 211 2.78 14.28 -2.17
N GLY A 212 1.93 15.14 -2.75
CA GLY A 212 0.57 14.83 -3.21
C GLY A 212 -0.49 15.56 -2.39
N ASP A 213 -1.67 15.83 -2.98
CA ASP A 213 -2.83 16.46 -2.31
C ASP A 213 -2.56 17.79 -1.57
N GLY A 214 -1.50 18.50 -1.98
CA GLY A 214 -1.07 19.77 -1.38
C GLY A 214 -0.09 19.63 -0.21
N ASP A 215 0.23 18.40 0.20
CA ASP A 215 1.27 18.08 1.17
C ASP A 215 2.66 18.20 0.52
N LEU A 216 3.67 18.44 1.34
CA LEU A 216 5.04 18.73 0.92
C LEU A 216 6.05 17.89 1.69
N ILE A 217 7.22 17.69 1.09
CA ILE A 217 8.45 17.29 1.78
C ILE A 217 9.41 18.49 1.73
N VAL A 218 9.96 18.86 2.88
CA VAL A 218 10.79 20.05 3.00
C VAL A 218 12.08 19.71 3.75
N SER A 219 13.24 20.05 3.18
CA SER A 219 14.53 19.92 3.85
C SER A 219 14.97 21.24 4.52
N GLU A 220 15.71 21.14 5.62
CA GLU A 220 16.49 22.22 6.20
C GLU A 220 17.98 21.93 5.99
N TRP A 221 18.75 22.88 5.45
CA TRP A 221 20.16 22.66 5.08
C TRP A 221 20.99 21.96 6.16
N ILE A 222 20.72 22.24 7.43
CA ILE A 222 21.46 21.67 8.57
C ILE A 222 21.22 20.17 8.81
N GLY A 223 20.31 19.52 8.09
CA GLY A 223 20.14 18.07 8.11
C GLY A 223 18.75 17.56 8.51
N PHE A 224 17.73 18.42 8.57
CA PHE A 224 16.37 17.99 8.89
C PHE A 224 15.54 17.79 7.63
N VAL A 225 14.64 16.82 7.64
CA VAL A 225 13.58 16.67 6.63
C VAL A 225 12.25 16.56 7.33
N TYR A 226 11.26 17.31 6.85
CA TYR A 226 9.90 17.32 7.37
C TYR A 226 8.91 16.88 6.29
N TYR A 227 7.89 16.15 6.72
CA TYR A 227 6.62 16.08 6.01
C TYR A 227 5.81 17.29 6.46
N VAL A 228 5.23 18.04 5.53
CA VAL A 228 4.41 19.22 5.82
C VAL A 228 3.05 19.02 5.17
N TYR A 229 2.02 18.92 6.00
CA TYR A 229 0.64 18.81 5.54
C TYR A 229 0.19 20.11 4.87
N ALA A 230 -0.81 20.03 4.00
CA ALA A 230 -1.44 21.16 3.31
C ALA A 230 -2.01 22.21 4.30
N ASP A 231 -2.35 21.77 5.52
CA ASP A 231 -2.83 22.62 6.62
C ASP A 231 -1.69 23.33 7.39
N GLY A 232 -0.42 23.05 7.07
CA GLY A 232 0.76 23.65 7.67
C GLY A 232 1.35 22.91 8.88
N ARG A 233 0.69 21.85 9.38
CA ARG A 233 1.30 20.95 10.37
C ARG A 233 2.51 20.27 9.75
N LYS A 234 3.48 19.90 10.59
CA LYS A 234 4.70 19.23 10.14
C LYS A 234 5.11 18.08 11.06
N GLU A 235 5.62 17.02 10.45
CA GLU A 235 6.21 15.86 11.12
C GLU A 235 7.68 15.76 10.74
N LEU A 236 8.53 15.50 11.74
CA LEU A 236 9.95 15.27 11.47
C LEU A 236 10.12 13.86 10.88
N LEU A 237 10.60 13.79 9.63
CA LEU A 237 10.89 12.54 8.95
C LEU A 237 12.32 12.06 9.21
N LEU A 238 13.28 12.99 9.25
CA LEU A 238 14.70 12.68 9.37
C LEU A 238 15.46 13.78 10.10
N ASP A 239 16.30 13.38 11.06
CA ASP A 239 17.30 14.23 11.72
C ASP A 239 18.68 13.64 11.49
N ARG A 240 19.48 14.34 10.68
CA ARG A 240 20.86 13.96 10.37
C ARG A 240 21.90 14.90 11.00
N GLN A 241 21.48 15.80 11.90
CA GLN A 241 22.40 16.74 12.53
C GLN A 241 23.49 16.02 13.32
N LYS A 242 23.11 14.94 14.02
CA LYS A 242 24.04 14.12 14.82
C LYS A 242 25.11 13.47 13.95
N GLU A 243 24.78 13.14 12.70
CA GLU A 243 25.71 12.60 11.71
C GLU A 243 26.53 13.69 11.00
N LYS A 244 26.26 14.98 11.30
CA LYS A 244 26.82 16.14 10.59
C LYS A 244 26.57 16.08 9.08
N LYS A 245 25.45 15.49 8.69
CA LYS A 245 25.03 15.33 7.30
C LYS A 245 23.97 16.36 6.97
N ASN A 246 24.36 17.34 6.17
CA ASN A 246 23.42 18.31 5.60
C ASN A 246 22.42 17.63 4.66
N THR A 247 21.30 18.30 4.44
CA THR A 247 20.27 17.90 3.47
C THR A 247 20.08 19.07 2.52
N ALA A 248 20.72 18.99 1.35
CA ALA A 248 20.67 20.05 0.35
C ALA A 248 19.32 20.01 -0.40
N ASP A 249 19.31 20.45 -1.66
CA ASP A 249 18.12 20.44 -2.49
C ASP A 249 17.70 19.01 -2.86
N ILE A 250 16.49 18.64 -2.44
CA ILE A 250 15.97 17.26 -2.45
C ILE A 250 15.09 17.02 -3.67
N HIS A 251 14.90 15.74 -4.02
CA HIS A 251 13.85 15.36 -4.97
C HIS A 251 12.98 14.23 -4.45
N TYR A 252 11.66 14.37 -4.59
CA TYR A 252 10.71 13.32 -4.26
C TYR A 252 9.97 12.82 -5.50
N ASP A 253 10.12 11.52 -5.79
CA ASP A 253 9.38 10.85 -6.83
C ASP A 253 8.08 10.26 -6.25
N ILE A 254 6.96 10.95 -6.50
CA ILE A 254 5.62 10.56 -6.02
C ILE A 254 5.26 9.11 -6.41
N PRO A 255 5.44 8.66 -7.67
CA PRO A 255 5.06 7.30 -8.08
C PRO A 255 5.78 6.20 -7.31
N THR A 256 7.09 6.30 -7.10
CA THR A 256 7.86 5.28 -6.36
C THR A 256 7.94 5.55 -4.86
N LYS A 257 7.43 6.70 -4.41
CA LYS A 257 7.57 7.23 -3.05
C LYS A 257 9.02 7.34 -2.59
N THR A 258 9.93 7.60 -3.52
CA THR A 258 11.36 7.66 -3.24
C THR A 258 11.82 9.11 -3.09
N LEU A 259 12.41 9.42 -1.95
CA LEU A 259 13.07 10.68 -1.65
C LEU A 259 14.58 10.53 -1.86
N TYR A 260 15.15 11.34 -2.74
CA TYR A 260 16.58 11.46 -2.95
C TYR A 260 17.11 12.69 -2.21
N ILE A 261 18.18 12.49 -1.44
CA ILE A 261 18.77 13.50 -0.57
C ILE A 261 20.27 13.61 -0.84
N PRO A 262 20.75 14.73 -1.40
CA PRO A 262 22.17 15.06 -1.42
C PRO A 262 22.67 15.42 -0.01
N GLY A 263 23.76 14.79 0.40
CA GLY A 263 24.51 15.10 1.60
C GLY A 263 25.69 16.00 1.26
N PHE A 264 25.53 17.31 1.44
CA PHE A 264 26.50 18.34 1.02
C PHE A 264 27.92 18.08 1.57
N ASN A 265 28.09 18.15 2.90
CA ASN A 265 29.41 18.03 3.53
C ASN A 265 29.99 16.61 3.50
N THR A 266 29.13 15.58 3.45
CA THR A 266 29.57 14.19 3.33
C THR A 266 29.82 13.75 1.91
N LYS A 267 29.44 14.59 0.94
CA LYS A 267 29.51 14.31 -0.49
C LYS A 267 28.85 12.98 -0.83
N THR A 268 27.61 12.78 -0.41
CA THR A 268 26.86 11.54 -0.71
C THR A 268 25.52 11.87 -1.34
N VAL A 269 24.92 10.89 -2.00
CA VAL A 269 23.48 10.91 -2.32
C VAL A 269 22.85 9.70 -1.64
N SER A 270 21.66 9.87 -1.08
CA SER A 270 20.92 8.79 -0.43
C SER A 270 19.50 8.72 -0.93
N ALA A 271 18.94 7.52 -1.00
CA ALA A 271 17.55 7.28 -1.33
C ALA A 271 16.81 6.69 -0.14
N TRP A 272 15.59 7.18 0.05
CA TRP A 272 14.72 6.82 1.16
C TRP A 272 13.31 6.59 0.64
N ARG A 273 12.62 5.59 1.14
CA ARG A 273 11.20 5.38 0.86
C ARG A 273 10.37 6.08 1.92
N LEU A 274 9.44 6.94 1.49
CA LEU A 274 8.43 7.49 2.37
C LEU A 274 7.37 6.44 2.65
N ILE A 275 7.20 6.11 3.93
CA ILE A 275 6.13 5.27 4.43
C ILE A 275 5.12 6.17 5.14
N ASP A 276 3.86 6.02 4.74
CA ASP A 276 2.71 6.60 5.43
C ASP A 276 2.05 5.48 6.24
N ALA A 277 2.19 5.55 7.56
CA ALA A 277 1.64 4.59 8.50
C ALA A 277 0.11 4.71 8.62
N ASN A 278 -0.49 5.82 8.17
CA ASN A 278 -1.92 6.08 8.23
C ASN A 278 -2.62 5.76 6.90
N ARG A 279 -1.94 5.86 5.76
CA ARG A 279 -2.42 5.29 4.50
C ARG A 279 -2.03 3.84 4.46
N ALA A 280 -2.92 2.99 4.96
CA ALA A 280 -2.72 1.55 4.91
C ALA A 280 -2.34 1.15 3.48
N ALA A 281 -1.12 0.66 3.32
CA ALA A 281 -0.75 -0.12 2.15
C ALA A 281 -1.83 -1.19 1.95
N SER A 282 -2.13 -1.51 0.69
CA SER A 282 -3.00 -2.64 0.41
C SER A 282 -2.56 -3.87 1.22
N LEU A 283 -3.48 -4.46 2.00
CA LEU A 283 -3.23 -5.65 2.82
C LEU A 283 -2.66 -6.81 2.00
N LEU A 284 -3.25 -7.05 0.83
CA LEU A 284 -2.91 -8.13 -0.09
C LEU A 284 -2.54 -7.63 -1.48
N TRP A 285 -3.15 -6.56 -2.00
CA TRP A 285 -2.89 -6.14 -3.38
C TRP A 285 -1.53 -5.47 -3.55
N ASN A 286 -0.91 -5.68 -4.71
CA ASN A 286 0.33 -5.00 -5.06
C ASN A 286 0.05 -3.58 -5.58
N ASP A 287 0.20 -2.57 -4.72
CA ASP A 287 -0.07 -1.16 -5.04
C ASP A 287 0.73 -0.67 -6.26
N ASN A 288 2.00 -1.07 -6.40
CA ASN A 288 2.84 -0.67 -7.53
C ASN A 288 2.31 -1.26 -8.84
N ARG A 289 1.82 -2.51 -8.82
CA ARG A 289 1.18 -3.13 -9.98
C ARG A 289 -0.09 -2.39 -10.38
N LEU A 290 -0.97 -2.11 -9.41
CA LEU A 290 -2.22 -1.38 -9.68
C LEU A 290 -1.94 0.01 -10.27
N ALA A 291 -0.97 0.75 -9.72
CA ALA A 291 -0.55 2.05 -10.24
C ALA A 291 0.04 1.94 -11.66
N THR A 292 0.87 0.92 -11.92
CA THR A 292 1.47 0.66 -13.23
C THR A 292 0.40 0.33 -14.28
N LEU A 293 -0.55 -0.55 -13.96
CA LEU A 293 -1.65 -0.91 -14.86
C LEU A 293 -2.50 0.31 -15.21
N ARG A 294 -2.81 1.15 -14.22
CA ARG A 294 -3.54 2.41 -14.43
C ARG A 294 -2.77 3.36 -15.34
N GLN A 295 -1.48 3.56 -15.11
CA GLN A 295 -0.64 4.42 -15.95
C GLN A 295 -0.53 3.90 -17.39
N LYS A 296 -0.29 2.60 -17.57
CA LYS A 296 -0.22 1.96 -18.89
C LYS A 296 -1.52 2.11 -19.67
N ALA A 297 -2.66 1.96 -19.00
CA ALA A 297 -3.96 2.18 -19.61
C ALA A 297 -4.18 3.63 -20.07
N GLN A 298 -3.70 4.61 -19.29
CA GLN A 298 -3.74 6.03 -19.68
C GLN A 298 -2.87 6.31 -20.93
N THR A 299 -1.78 5.57 -21.13
CA THR A 299 -0.96 5.63 -22.35
C THR A 299 -1.41 4.66 -23.44
N SER A 300 -2.63 4.12 -23.35
CA SER A 300 -3.24 3.22 -24.34
C SER A 300 -2.44 1.92 -24.60
N ASP A 301 -1.75 1.39 -23.59
CA ASP A 301 -1.15 0.05 -23.66
C ASP A 301 -2.24 -1.00 -23.89
N ALA A 302 -2.08 -1.83 -24.94
CA ALA A 302 -3.12 -2.75 -25.39
C ALA A 302 -3.49 -3.78 -24.31
N ASN A 303 -2.50 -4.35 -23.62
CA ASN A 303 -2.74 -5.39 -22.61
C ASN A 303 -3.42 -4.82 -21.37
N ALA A 304 -2.93 -3.70 -20.84
CA ALA A 304 -3.55 -3.03 -19.70
C ALA A 304 -4.98 -2.59 -20.02
N THR A 305 -5.21 -2.04 -21.22
CA THR A 305 -6.54 -1.60 -21.68
C THR A 305 -7.50 -2.79 -21.79
N GLN A 306 -7.07 -3.90 -22.38
CA GLN A 306 -7.88 -5.11 -22.50
C GLN A 306 -8.25 -5.70 -21.14
N LEU A 307 -7.27 -5.80 -20.23
CA LEU A 307 -7.48 -6.35 -18.90
C LEU A 307 -8.47 -5.50 -18.08
N ILE A 308 -8.35 -4.17 -18.14
CA ILE A 308 -9.29 -3.24 -17.50
C ILE A 308 -10.68 -3.33 -18.15
N ALA A 309 -10.78 -3.50 -19.48
CA ALA A 309 -12.06 -3.68 -20.15
C ALA A 309 -12.78 -4.97 -19.72
N GLN A 310 -12.04 -6.06 -19.52
CA GLN A 310 -12.58 -7.32 -18.98
C GLN A 310 -13.09 -7.13 -17.55
N LEU A 311 -12.30 -6.48 -16.69
CA LEU A 311 -12.73 -6.16 -15.32
C LEU A 311 -13.99 -5.29 -15.31
N ARG A 312 -14.04 -4.25 -16.17
CA ARG A 312 -15.21 -3.38 -16.29
C ARG A 312 -16.46 -4.13 -16.73
N THR A 313 -16.33 -5.09 -17.65
CA THR A 313 -17.46 -5.93 -18.08
C THR A 313 -18.07 -6.68 -16.88
N GLN A 314 -17.23 -7.20 -15.99
CA GLN A 314 -17.70 -7.84 -14.76
C GLN A 314 -18.34 -6.79 -13.82
N ALA A 315 -17.69 -5.65 -13.62
CA ALA A 315 -18.17 -4.60 -12.73
C ALA A 315 -19.49 -3.97 -13.19
N ASP A 316 -19.70 -3.79 -14.50
CA ASP A 316 -20.94 -3.25 -15.07
C ASP A 316 -22.14 -4.18 -14.81
N HIS A 317 -21.93 -5.51 -14.80
CA HIS A 317 -22.97 -6.46 -14.37
C HIS A 317 -23.31 -6.29 -12.88
N LEU A 318 -22.30 -6.08 -12.03
CA LEU A 318 -22.48 -5.91 -10.58
C LEU A 318 -23.26 -4.63 -10.21
N LEU A 319 -23.23 -3.60 -11.05
CA LEU A 319 -24.02 -2.37 -10.83
C LEU A 319 -25.52 -2.66 -10.74
N GLN A 320 -26.00 -3.71 -11.44
CA GLN A 320 -27.42 -4.07 -11.53
C GLN A 320 -27.89 -5.02 -10.43
N LEU A 321 -26.97 -5.61 -9.66
CA LEU A 321 -27.35 -6.56 -8.61
C LEU A 321 -28.05 -5.86 -7.44
N PRO A 322 -29.02 -6.51 -6.79
CA PRO A 322 -29.63 -5.99 -5.57
C PRO A 322 -28.60 -5.90 -4.44
N LEU A 323 -28.87 -5.04 -3.45
CA LEU A 323 -28.13 -5.07 -2.20
C LEU A 323 -28.67 -6.23 -1.37
N THR A 324 -27.78 -7.08 -0.88
CA THR A 324 -28.11 -8.25 -0.05
C THR A 324 -27.58 -8.07 1.36
N SER A 325 -28.25 -8.65 2.35
CA SER A 325 -27.84 -8.60 3.76
C SER A 325 -28.14 -9.90 4.51
N VAL A 326 -27.78 -9.95 5.79
CA VAL A 326 -28.22 -11.01 6.71
C VAL A 326 -29.74 -10.99 6.95
N MET A 327 -30.47 -9.98 6.48
CA MET A 327 -31.91 -9.92 6.65
C MET A 327 -32.67 -10.71 5.58
N ASP A 328 -31.97 -11.21 4.55
CA ASP A 328 -32.56 -11.92 3.42
C ASP A 328 -32.90 -13.38 3.73
N LYS A 329 -32.28 -13.97 4.77
CA LYS A 329 -32.63 -15.33 5.20
C LYS A 329 -34.07 -15.39 5.71
N ASP A 330 -34.75 -16.49 5.43
CA ASP A 330 -36.14 -16.71 5.90
C ASP A 330 -36.21 -17.06 7.39
N VAL A 331 -35.10 -17.50 7.97
CA VAL A 331 -35.01 -17.97 9.36
C VAL A 331 -34.46 -16.90 10.30
N THR A 332 -35.01 -16.84 11.51
CA THR A 332 -34.43 -16.04 12.60
C THR A 332 -33.45 -16.91 13.40
N PRO A 333 -32.21 -16.44 13.63
CA PRO A 333 -31.25 -17.15 14.47
C PRO A 333 -31.80 -17.42 15.89
N PRO A 334 -31.27 -18.42 16.62
CA PRO A 334 -31.74 -18.78 17.95
C PRO A 334 -31.73 -17.65 18.99
N SER A 335 -30.96 -16.58 18.79
CA SER A 335 -30.99 -15.36 19.62
C SER A 335 -32.34 -14.61 19.56
N GLY A 336 -33.15 -14.86 18.53
CA GLY A 336 -34.31 -14.03 18.19
C GLY A 336 -33.93 -12.76 17.41
N ASN A 337 -32.64 -12.52 17.13
CA ASN A 337 -32.17 -11.34 16.40
C ASN A 337 -31.79 -11.70 14.96
N LYS A 338 -32.54 -11.20 13.98
CA LYS A 338 -32.29 -11.49 12.55
C LYS A 338 -30.96 -10.93 12.02
N HIS A 339 -30.39 -9.92 12.71
CA HIS A 339 -29.08 -9.35 12.40
C HIS A 339 -27.91 -10.29 12.72
N ASP A 340 -28.12 -11.37 13.49
CA ASP A 340 -27.07 -12.36 13.70
C ASP A 340 -26.88 -13.20 12.44
N TYR A 341 -25.62 -13.44 12.09
CA TYR A 341 -25.24 -14.31 11.00
C TYR A 341 -25.54 -15.77 11.36
N MET A 342 -26.14 -16.52 10.43
CA MET A 342 -26.45 -17.93 10.62
C MET A 342 -26.14 -18.74 9.37
N SER A 343 -25.68 -19.97 9.56
CA SER A 343 -25.51 -20.93 8.46
C SER A 343 -25.59 -22.37 8.95
N HIS A 344 -25.69 -23.31 8.00
CA HIS A 344 -25.65 -24.74 8.29
C HIS A 344 -24.27 -25.33 7.98
N ALA A 345 -23.83 -26.29 8.80
CA ALA A 345 -22.60 -27.00 8.53
C ALA A 345 -22.68 -27.75 7.18
N PRO A 346 -21.76 -27.49 6.23
CA PRO A 346 -21.92 -27.92 4.84
C PRO A 346 -21.92 -29.44 4.64
N TYR A 347 -21.34 -30.22 5.55
CA TYR A 347 -21.16 -31.66 5.38
C TYR A 347 -22.02 -32.52 6.31
N TYR A 348 -23.04 -31.94 6.95
CA TYR A 348 -23.92 -32.65 7.85
C TYR A 348 -25.28 -32.87 7.21
N TRP A 349 -25.77 -34.11 7.24
CA TRP A 349 -26.96 -34.57 6.54
C TRP A 349 -27.95 -35.23 7.47
N TYR A 350 -29.23 -35.17 7.09
CA TYR A 350 -30.32 -35.89 7.73
C TYR A 350 -30.02 -37.39 7.85
N ASP A 351 -30.12 -37.95 9.05
CA ASP A 351 -29.86 -39.38 9.29
C ASP A 351 -31.12 -40.22 9.11
N SER A 352 -31.36 -40.74 7.90
CA SER A 352 -32.53 -41.58 7.62
C SER A 352 -32.67 -42.83 8.52
N SER A 353 -31.64 -43.23 9.27
CA SER A 353 -31.72 -44.32 10.24
C SER A 353 -32.39 -43.92 11.57
N LYS A 354 -32.66 -42.63 11.81
CA LYS A 354 -33.27 -42.12 13.05
C LYS A 354 -34.74 -41.68 12.81
N PRO A 355 -35.64 -41.82 13.80
CA PRO A 355 -37.06 -41.52 13.65
C PRO A 355 -37.39 -40.08 13.20
N ASN A 356 -36.50 -39.11 13.48
CA ASN A 356 -36.63 -37.71 13.08
C ASN A 356 -35.40 -37.19 12.32
N GLY A 357 -34.51 -38.10 11.91
CA GLY A 357 -33.23 -37.81 11.27
C GLY A 357 -32.25 -36.94 12.05
N LEU A 358 -32.41 -36.84 13.36
CA LEU A 358 -31.49 -36.15 14.27
C LEU A 358 -30.75 -37.15 15.18
N PRO A 359 -29.50 -36.84 15.58
CA PRO A 359 -28.68 -35.72 15.08
C PRO A 359 -28.23 -35.94 13.63
N TYR A 360 -27.93 -34.86 12.91
CA TYR A 360 -27.36 -34.98 11.56
C TYR A 360 -25.98 -35.67 11.61
N ILE A 361 -25.65 -36.41 10.54
CA ILE A 361 -24.40 -37.17 10.41
C ILE A 361 -23.47 -36.55 9.37
N ARG A 362 -22.15 -36.68 9.60
CA ARG A 362 -21.13 -36.08 8.74
C ARG A 362 -20.84 -36.95 7.52
N HIS A 363 -20.90 -36.35 6.32
CA HIS A 363 -20.41 -36.90 5.07
C HIS A 363 -19.36 -35.96 4.47
N ASP A 364 -18.09 -36.21 4.79
CA ASP A 364 -16.99 -35.33 4.39
C ASP A 364 -16.93 -35.13 2.88
N GLY A 365 -16.67 -33.88 2.47
CA GLY A 365 -16.60 -33.48 1.06
C GLY A 365 -17.93 -33.54 0.29
N ARG A 366 -19.03 -33.99 0.90
CA ARG A 366 -20.36 -34.04 0.28
C ARG A 366 -21.24 -32.93 0.83
N ARG A 367 -21.39 -31.85 0.07
CA ARG A 367 -22.13 -30.67 0.52
C ARG A 367 -23.64 -30.92 0.57
N ASN A 368 -24.24 -30.77 1.75
CA ASN A 368 -25.69 -30.79 1.93
C ASN A 368 -26.30 -29.52 1.31
N PRO A 369 -27.20 -29.63 0.32
CA PRO A 369 -27.84 -28.46 -0.31
C PRO A 369 -28.69 -27.63 0.67
N GLU A 370 -29.03 -28.14 1.84
CA GLU A 370 -29.76 -27.38 2.87
C GLU A 370 -28.99 -26.15 3.38
N ILE A 371 -27.65 -26.11 3.21
CA ILE A 371 -26.88 -24.90 3.47
C ILE A 371 -27.42 -23.69 2.71
N TYR A 372 -27.94 -23.90 1.49
CA TYR A 372 -28.49 -22.84 0.64
C TYR A 372 -29.88 -22.35 1.06
N LYS A 373 -30.52 -22.99 2.05
CA LYS A 373 -31.76 -22.49 2.67
C LYS A 373 -31.50 -21.26 3.55
N ILE A 374 -30.25 -21.06 4.00
CA ILE A 374 -29.84 -19.87 4.76
C ILE A 374 -28.84 -19.09 3.91
N THR A 375 -29.23 -17.88 3.52
CA THR A 375 -28.54 -17.11 2.47
C THR A 375 -27.25 -16.45 2.94
N ASP A 376 -27.07 -16.21 4.25
CA ASP A 376 -25.99 -15.37 4.79
C ASP A 376 -24.59 -15.75 4.27
N HIS A 377 -24.25 -17.04 4.25
CA HIS A 377 -22.95 -17.53 3.77
C HIS A 377 -22.69 -17.23 2.29
N ARG A 378 -23.73 -17.37 1.47
CA ARG A 378 -23.66 -17.05 0.05
C ARG A 378 -23.56 -15.54 -0.15
N ASN A 379 -24.42 -14.79 0.54
CA ASN A 379 -24.48 -13.34 0.41
C ASN A 379 -23.16 -12.68 0.87
N LEU A 380 -22.54 -13.15 1.96
CA LEU A 380 -21.23 -12.64 2.40
C LEU A 380 -20.11 -13.00 1.42
N GLY A 381 -20.14 -14.23 0.89
CA GLY A 381 -19.19 -14.67 -0.16
C GLY A 381 -19.28 -13.80 -1.42
N GLU A 382 -20.49 -13.58 -1.93
CA GLU A 382 -20.74 -12.73 -3.09
C GLU A 382 -20.38 -11.26 -2.79
N LEU A 383 -20.72 -10.73 -1.61
CA LEU A 383 -20.35 -9.38 -1.18
C LEU A 383 -18.84 -9.15 -1.29
N GLY A 384 -18.03 -10.06 -0.76
CA GLY A 384 -16.57 -9.91 -0.78
C GLY A 384 -15.98 -9.89 -2.19
N GLY A 385 -16.48 -10.75 -3.09
CA GLY A 385 -16.05 -10.72 -4.51
C GLY A 385 -16.53 -9.46 -5.23
N ASN A 386 -17.76 -9.04 -4.98
CA ASN A 386 -18.39 -7.89 -5.63
C ASN A 386 -17.69 -6.58 -5.25
N VAL A 387 -17.46 -6.35 -3.96
CA VAL A 387 -16.79 -5.14 -3.47
C VAL A 387 -15.37 -5.05 -4.02
N GLN A 388 -14.60 -6.14 -4.02
CA GLN A 388 -13.25 -6.14 -4.59
C GLN A 388 -13.26 -5.81 -6.09
N THR A 389 -14.14 -6.44 -6.86
CA THR A 389 -14.26 -6.22 -8.30
C THR A 389 -14.63 -4.77 -8.63
N LEU A 390 -15.65 -4.23 -7.94
CA LEU A 390 -16.09 -2.84 -8.11
C LEU A 390 -15.00 -1.84 -7.72
N THR A 391 -14.32 -2.06 -6.59
CA THR A 391 -13.26 -1.17 -6.11
C THR A 391 -12.06 -1.16 -7.05
N LEU A 392 -11.61 -2.32 -7.55
CA LEU A 392 -10.55 -2.39 -8.55
C LEU A 392 -10.97 -1.70 -9.85
N ALA A 393 -12.22 -1.89 -10.29
CA ALA A 393 -12.73 -1.29 -11.52
C ALA A 393 -12.75 0.23 -11.39
N TRP A 394 -13.22 0.76 -10.26
CA TRP A 394 -13.15 2.20 -9.96
C TRP A 394 -11.70 2.69 -9.98
N TYR A 395 -10.81 2.08 -9.22
CA TYR A 395 -9.44 2.57 -9.07
C TYR A 395 -8.70 2.63 -10.42
N LEU A 396 -8.85 1.60 -11.26
CA LEU A 396 -8.15 1.49 -12.54
C LEU A 396 -8.78 2.32 -13.65
N SER A 397 -10.11 2.48 -13.66
CA SER A 397 -10.81 3.20 -14.74
C SER A 397 -11.14 4.65 -14.41
N GLY A 398 -11.22 5.02 -13.12
CA GLY A 398 -11.70 6.31 -12.65
C GLY A 398 -13.22 6.50 -12.74
N ASP A 399 -14.00 5.44 -13.01
CA ASP A 399 -15.47 5.53 -13.09
C ASP A 399 -16.12 5.40 -11.71
N ASP A 400 -16.61 6.52 -11.18
CA ASP A 400 -17.19 6.63 -9.83
C ASP A 400 -18.50 5.83 -9.64
N ARG A 401 -19.12 5.32 -10.71
CA ARG A 401 -20.28 4.41 -10.56
C ARG A 401 -19.91 3.17 -9.75
N TYR A 402 -18.69 2.66 -9.91
CA TYR A 402 -18.29 1.43 -9.22
C TYR A 402 -18.00 1.66 -7.74
N CYS A 403 -17.28 2.73 -7.36
CA CYS A 403 -17.06 3.03 -5.94
C CYS A 403 -18.37 3.36 -5.22
N THR A 404 -19.29 4.07 -5.90
CA THR A 404 -20.64 4.33 -5.38
C THR A 404 -21.38 3.02 -5.06
N LYS A 405 -21.37 2.05 -5.98
CA LYS A 405 -22.02 0.74 -5.75
C LYS A 405 -21.33 -0.05 -4.64
N ALA A 406 -19.99 -0.05 -4.60
CA ALA A 406 -19.23 -0.72 -3.54
C ALA A 406 -19.58 -0.14 -2.16
N THR A 407 -19.65 1.19 -2.04
CA THR A 407 -20.07 1.87 -0.81
C THR A 407 -21.50 1.49 -0.41
N GLN A 408 -22.44 1.42 -1.36
CA GLN A 408 -23.82 0.99 -1.07
C GLN A 408 -23.87 -0.44 -0.50
N LEU A 409 -23.11 -1.36 -1.08
CA LEU A 409 -23.01 -2.74 -0.60
C LEU A 409 -22.44 -2.81 0.82
N LEU A 410 -21.36 -2.05 1.10
CA LEU A 410 -20.74 -2.00 2.42
C LEU A 410 -21.66 -1.37 3.47
N ARG A 411 -22.32 -0.25 3.16
CA ARG A 411 -23.28 0.38 4.07
C ARG A 411 -24.41 -0.59 4.40
N HIS A 412 -24.99 -1.22 3.39
CA HIS A 412 -26.12 -2.12 3.57
C HIS A 412 -25.78 -3.34 4.42
N TRP A 413 -24.59 -3.92 4.26
CA TRP A 413 -24.19 -5.10 5.04
C TRP A 413 -23.70 -4.77 6.45
N PHE A 414 -23.02 -3.64 6.67
CA PHE A 414 -22.30 -3.39 7.92
C PHE A 414 -22.83 -2.22 8.75
N LEU A 415 -23.43 -1.20 8.11
CA LEU A 415 -23.60 0.11 8.74
C LEU A 415 -25.08 0.49 8.92
N ASP A 416 -25.91 0.22 7.92
CA ASP A 416 -27.33 0.56 7.90
C ASP A 416 -28.05 -0.20 9.02
N GLU A 417 -28.69 0.54 9.94
CA GLU A 417 -29.30 -0.03 11.15
C GLU A 417 -30.33 -1.13 10.84
N ALA A 418 -31.07 -0.99 9.74
CA ALA A 418 -32.12 -1.93 9.35
C ALA A 418 -31.59 -3.26 8.78
N THR A 419 -30.33 -3.31 8.33
CA THR A 419 -29.80 -4.46 7.56
C THR A 419 -28.45 -4.98 8.02
N ARG A 420 -27.74 -4.24 8.89
CA ARG A 420 -26.38 -4.58 9.29
C ARG A 420 -26.27 -5.97 9.92
N MET A 421 -25.18 -6.66 9.63
CA MET A 421 -24.76 -7.86 10.36
C MET A 421 -24.21 -7.48 11.74
N ASN A 422 -24.58 -8.21 12.79
CA ASN A 422 -23.90 -8.07 14.08
C ASN A 422 -22.45 -8.63 13.99
N PRO A 423 -21.46 -8.03 14.67
CA PRO A 423 -20.04 -8.40 14.53
C PRO A 423 -19.69 -9.68 15.31
N ASN A 424 -20.36 -10.80 15.02
CA ASN A 424 -20.09 -12.11 15.62
C ASN A 424 -20.60 -13.26 14.71
N LEU A 425 -20.05 -14.46 14.92
CA LEU A 425 -20.46 -15.69 14.22
C LEU A 425 -20.98 -16.76 15.20
N GLU A 426 -21.82 -16.36 16.16
CA GLU A 426 -22.33 -17.27 17.19
C GLU A 426 -23.14 -18.45 16.62
N TYR A 427 -23.86 -18.23 15.51
CA TYR A 427 -24.76 -19.20 14.89
C TYR A 427 -24.28 -19.71 13.52
N ALA A 428 -22.99 -19.54 13.23
CA ALA A 428 -22.39 -20.05 11.99
C ALA A 428 -22.17 -21.57 12.07
N GLN A 429 -22.49 -22.26 10.98
CA GLN A 429 -22.39 -23.71 10.80
C GLN A 429 -23.03 -24.55 11.91
N GLY A 430 -24.24 -24.15 12.34
CA GLY A 430 -25.05 -24.95 13.23
C GLY A 430 -25.37 -26.33 12.65
N ILE A 431 -25.37 -27.35 13.49
CA ILE A 431 -25.67 -28.73 13.11
C ILE A 431 -26.98 -29.16 13.79
N PRO A 432 -28.05 -29.43 13.02
CA PRO A 432 -29.32 -29.88 13.57
C PRO A 432 -29.17 -31.09 14.50
N GLY A 433 -29.71 -30.97 15.71
CA GLY A 433 -29.64 -31.99 16.76
C GLY A 433 -28.31 -32.07 17.52
N ILE A 434 -27.34 -31.17 17.25
CA ILE A 434 -26.04 -31.16 17.94
C ILE A 434 -25.73 -29.79 18.55
N ASN A 435 -25.73 -28.71 17.75
CA ASN A 435 -25.42 -27.35 18.21
C ASN A 435 -26.07 -26.29 17.32
N THR A 436 -26.11 -25.04 17.80
CA THR A 436 -26.65 -23.89 17.09
C THR A 436 -25.61 -23.10 16.29
N GLY A 437 -24.33 -23.35 16.56
CA GLY A 437 -23.17 -22.76 15.89
C GLY A 437 -21.88 -23.36 16.47
N ARG A 438 -20.74 -23.11 15.83
CA ARG A 438 -19.44 -23.67 16.22
C ARG A 438 -18.26 -22.89 15.64
N GLY A 439 -17.07 -23.08 16.22
CA GLY A 439 -15.83 -22.43 15.78
C GLY A 439 -15.58 -22.51 14.28
N THR A 440 -15.77 -23.68 13.67
CA THR A 440 -15.57 -23.90 12.21
C THR A 440 -16.41 -23.02 11.31
N GLY A 441 -17.43 -22.36 11.83
CA GLY A 441 -18.21 -21.37 11.10
C GLY A 441 -17.41 -20.10 10.77
N ILE A 442 -16.38 -19.77 11.55
CA ILE A 442 -15.50 -18.60 11.32
C ILE A 442 -14.80 -18.66 9.96
N ILE A 443 -14.64 -19.84 9.37
CA ILE A 443 -14.11 -19.97 8.01
C ILE A 443 -14.99 -19.27 6.95
N GLU A 444 -16.27 -19.03 7.23
CA GLU A 444 -17.19 -18.37 6.27
C GLU A 444 -16.96 -16.86 6.17
N THR A 445 -16.19 -16.25 7.09
CA THR A 445 -15.83 -14.83 7.04
C THR A 445 -14.49 -14.53 6.35
N ILE A 446 -13.83 -15.49 5.70
CA ILE A 446 -12.67 -15.22 4.86
C ILE A 446 -12.89 -14.03 3.88
N PRO A 447 -14.08 -13.83 3.28
CA PRO A 447 -14.37 -12.66 2.46
C PRO A 447 -14.11 -11.30 3.14
N LEU A 448 -14.13 -11.23 4.48
CA LEU A 448 -13.83 -10.01 5.23
C LEU A 448 -12.39 -9.51 5.01
N ILE A 449 -11.44 -10.38 4.66
CA ILE A 449 -10.07 -9.96 4.32
C ILE A 449 -10.08 -9.08 3.06
N GLY A 450 -10.77 -9.56 2.01
CA GLY A 450 -10.92 -8.83 0.75
C GLY A 450 -11.76 -7.56 0.90
N ILE A 451 -12.78 -7.57 1.78
CA ILE A 451 -13.58 -6.38 2.10
C ILE A 451 -12.72 -5.32 2.81
N ALA A 452 -11.90 -5.70 3.79
CA ALA A 452 -10.99 -4.79 4.48
C ALA A 452 -10.01 -4.14 3.50
N GLN A 453 -9.37 -4.95 2.64
CA GLN A 453 -8.51 -4.47 1.56
C GLN A 453 -9.21 -3.46 0.63
N ALA A 454 -10.42 -3.78 0.17
CA ALA A 454 -11.15 -2.91 -0.73
C ALA A 454 -11.61 -1.62 -0.04
N ALA A 455 -12.01 -1.68 1.23
CA ALA A 455 -12.39 -0.52 2.02
C ALA A 455 -11.23 0.46 2.20
N LEU A 456 -9.99 -0.03 2.40
CA LEU A 456 -8.80 0.83 2.43
C LEU A 456 -8.60 1.60 1.12
N LEU A 457 -8.75 0.92 -0.03
CA LEU A 457 -8.58 1.59 -1.31
C LEU A 457 -9.71 2.60 -1.58
N LEU A 458 -10.94 2.30 -1.14
CA LEU A 458 -12.11 3.18 -1.25
C LEU A 458 -11.98 4.48 -0.44
N GLU A 459 -11.10 4.58 0.56
CA GLU A 459 -10.87 5.85 1.27
C GLU A 459 -10.35 6.96 0.36
N GLY A 460 -9.79 6.63 -0.81
CA GLY A 460 -9.47 7.60 -1.86
C GLY A 460 -10.66 8.04 -2.72
N SER A 461 -11.87 7.54 -2.45
CA SER A 461 -13.10 7.88 -3.20
C SER A 461 -13.93 8.92 -2.48
N THR A 462 -14.73 9.66 -3.23
CA THR A 462 -15.72 10.61 -2.67
C THR A 462 -16.97 9.90 -2.12
N ALA A 463 -17.22 8.66 -2.53
CA ALA A 463 -18.39 7.89 -2.12
C ALA A 463 -18.25 7.30 -0.70
N TRP A 464 -17.05 6.82 -0.36
CA TRP A 464 -16.73 6.23 0.94
C TRP A 464 -16.18 7.30 1.89
N THR A 465 -17.02 7.74 2.83
CA THR A 465 -16.68 8.87 3.71
C THR A 465 -15.80 8.43 4.87
N THR A 466 -15.12 9.38 5.50
CA THR A 466 -14.40 9.14 6.77
C THR A 466 -15.30 8.62 7.88
N THR A 467 -16.60 8.97 7.86
CA THR A 467 -17.59 8.44 8.80
C THR A 467 -17.88 6.96 8.54
N ASP A 468 -18.05 6.56 7.27
CA ASP A 468 -18.25 5.16 6.89
C ASP A 468 -17.03 4.32 7.26
N ALA A 469 -15.82 4.81 6.93
CA ALA A 469 -14.57 4.15 7.25
C ALA A 469 -14.43 3.90 8.76
N LYS A 470 -14.69 4.93 9.58
CA LYS A 470 -14.67 4.82 11.05
C LYS A 470 -15.71 3.82 11.56
N ALA A 471 -16.92 3.83 11.01
CA ALA A 471 -17.97 2.91 11.41
C ALA A 471 -17.63 1.45 11.05
N LEU A 472 -17.07 1.20 9.86
CA LEU A 472 -16.63 -0.12 9.47
C LEU A 472 -15.44 -0.60 10.31
N ARG A 473 -14.47 0.27 10.62
CA ARG A 473 -13.39 -0.07 11.58
C ARG A 473 -13.95 -0.46 12.94
N SER A 474 -14.96 0.25 13.44
CA SER A 474 -15.63 -0.10 14.70
C SER A 474 -16.31 -1.47 14.65
N TRP A 475 -16.90 -1.85 13.51
CA TRP A 475 -17.45 -3.20 13.31
C TRP A 475 -16.33 -4.26 13.36
N TYR A 476 -15.23 -4.03 12.65
CA TYR A 476 -14.07 -4.94 12.66
C TYR A 476 -13.40 -5.05 14.03
N THR A 477 -13.34 -3.95 14.81
CA THR A 477 -12.85 -3.99 16.20
C THR A 477 -13.70 -4.92 17.05
N GLN A 478 -15.03 -4.75 17.02
CA GLN A 478 -15.95 -5.62 17.76
C GLN A 478 -15.88 -7.08 17.31
N TYR A 479 -15.74 -7.31 16.00
CA TYR A 479 -15.63 -8.65 15.46
C TYR A 479 -14.33 -9.34 15.90
N LEU A 480 -13.20 -8.63 15.82
CA LEU A 480 -11.91 -9.14 16.28
C LEU A 480 -11.93 -9.42 17.79
N ASP A 481 -12.52 -8.54 18.60
CA ASP A 481 -12.68 -8.77 20.03
C ASP A 481 -13.51 -10.03 20.30
N TRP A 482 -14.61 -10.24 19.58
CA TRP A 482 -15.39 -11.47 19.66
C TRP A 482 -14.61 -12.71 19.19
N MET A 483 -13.87 -12.63 18.08
CA MET A 483 -13.04 -13.73 17.59
C MET A 483 -11.99 -14.16 18.61
N LEU A 484 -11.40 -13.22 19.35
CA LEU A 484 -10.32 -13.51 20.30
C LEU A 484 -10.82 -13.91 21.70
N SER A 485 -12.08 -13.63 22.03
CA SER A 485 -12.62 -13.85 23.39
C SER A 485 -13.75 -14.87 23.47
N SER A 486 -14.41 -15.20 22.36
CA SER A 486 -15.53 -16.14 22.34
C SER A 486 -15.09 -17.61 22.40
N ASN A 487 -16.01 -18.48 22.82
CA ASN A 487 -15.81 -19.93 22.80
C ASN A 487 -15.61 -20.46 21.37
N ASN A 488 -16.38 -19.96 20.40
CA ASN A 488 -16.24 -20.33 19.00
C ASN A 488 -14.90 -19.87 18.43
N GLY A 489 -14.49 -18.64 18.73
CA GLY A 489 -13.17 -18.11 18.39
C GLY A 489 -12.02 -18.95 18.93
N THR A 490 -12.09 -19.32 20.22
CA THR A 490 -11.10 -20.19 20.86
C THR A 490 -11.04 -21.57 20.22
N GLN A 491 -12.17 -22.15 19.83
CA GLN A 491 -12.20 -23.45 19.13
C GLN A 491 -11.53 -23.38 17.77
N GLU A 492 -11.82 -22.34 16.99
CA GLU A 492 -11.25 -22.18 15.65
C GLU A 492 -9.77 -21.85 15.68
N HIS A 493 -9.35 -20.96 16.59
CA HIS A 493 -7.94 -20.64 16.83
C HIS A 493 -7.12 -21.89 17.17
N ASN A 494 -7.66 -22.78 18.00
CA ASN A 494 -7.01 -24.02 18.41
C ASN A 494 -7.10 -25.14 17.36
N ALA A 495 -7.80 -24.94 16.24
CA ALA A 495 -7.85 -25.94 15.19
C ALA A 495 -6.44 -26.22 14.64
N THR A 496 -6.17 -27.50 14.39
CA THR A 496 -4.85 -28.02 14.04
C THR A 496 -4.63 -28.10 12.52
N ASN A 497 -5.69 -27.91 11.73
CA ASN A 497 -5.67 -27.89 10.26
C ASN A 497 -5.91 -26.48 9.70
N ASN A 498 -6.27 -26.39 8.42
CA ASN A 498 -6.56 -25.16 7.68
C ASN A 498 -7.49 -24.17 8.40
N HIS A 499 -8.41 -24.62 9.25
CA HIS A 499 -9.26 -23.73 10.05
C HIS A 499 -8.42 -22.80 10.95
N GLY A 500 -7.39 -23.33 11.62
CA GLY A 500 -6.53 -22.53 12.50
C GLY A 500 -5.66 -21.54 11.74
N THR A 501 -5.22 -21.91 10.53
CA THR A 501 -4.45 -21.02 9.65
C THR A 501 -5.33 -19.89 9.11
N TRP A 502 -6.55 -20.21 8.68
CA TRP A 502 -7.53 -19.22 8.25
C TRP A 502 -8.01 -18.31 9.38
N PHE A 503 -8.10 -18.81 10.61
CA PHE A 503 -8.36 -17.96 11.77
C PHE A 503 -7.28 -16.88 11.91
N LEU A 504 -6.00 -17.26 11.90
CA LEU A 504 -4.90 -16.32 12.03
C LEU A 504 -4.85 -15.31 10.86
N ALA A 505 -5.08 -15.76 9.62
CA ALA A 505 -5.14 -14.87 8.47
C ALA A 505 -6.25 -13.81 8.63
N GLN A 506 -7.45 -14.23 9.02
CA GLN A 506 -8.57 -13.32 9.25
C GLN A 506 -8.33 -12.36 10.42
N ALA A 507 -7.87 -12.87 11.56
CA ALA A 507 -7.60 -12.06 12.75
C ALA A 507 -6.48 -11.04 12.49
N THR A 508 -5.41 -11.43 11.79
CA THR A 508 -4.31 -10.53 11.41
C THR A 508 -4.79 -9.44 10.46
N ALA A 509 -5.60 -9.79 9.44
CA ALA A 509 -6.19 -8.80 8.53
C ALA A 509 -7.10 -7.81 9.27
N CYS A 510 -7.92 -8.28 10.21
CA CYS A 510 -8.75 -7.42 11.04
C CYS A 510 -7.90 -6.45 11.87
N ALA A 511 -6.84 -6.96 12.53
CA ALA A 511 -5.94 -6.15 13.35
C ALA A 511 -5.22 -5.07 12.52
N LEU A 512 -4.71 -5.43 11.34
CA LEU A 512 -4.10 -4.47 10.39
C LEU A 512 -5.12 -3.42 9.95
N TYR A 513 -6.33 -3.83 9.58
CA TYR A 513 -7.38 -2.93 9.11
C TYR A 513 -7.82 -1.91 10.17
N ILE A 514 -7.86 -2.29 11.45
CA ILE A 514 -8.22 -1.35 12.53
C ILE A 514 -7.03 -0.51 13.03
N GLY A 515 -5.82 -0.73 12.48
CA GLY A 515 -4.60 -0.02 12.86
C GLY A 515 -3.92 -0.55 14.14
N ASP A 516 -4.25 -1.77 14.60
CA ASP A 516 -3.60 -2.39 15.76
C ASP A 516 -2.39 -3.23 15.33
N ALA A 517 -1.30 -2.53 15.01
CA ALA A 517 -0.06 -3.15 14.52
C ALA A 517 0.56 -4.14 15.52
N ALA A 518 0.42 -3.88 16.82
CA ALA A 518 0.98 -4.75 17.86
C ALA A 518 0.24 -6.09 17.92
N LYS A 519 -1.09 -6.06 17.87
CA LYS A 519 -1.92 -7.27 17.82
C LYS A 519 -1.75 -8.01 16.50
N ALA A 520 -1.66 -7.30 15.38
CA ALA A 520 -1.37 -7.90 14.08
C ALA A 520 -0.05 -8.67 14.10
N ARG A 521 1.01 -8.08 14.66
CA ARG A 521 2.32 -8.73 14.79
C ARG A 521 2.25 -9.98 15.67
N MET A 522 1.58 -9.90 16.82
CA MET A 522 1.39 -11.04 17.72
C MET A 522 0.73 -12.22 16.99
N LEU A 523 -0.40 -11.97 16.32
CA LEU A 523 -1.14 -12.99 15.58
C LEU A 523 -0.33 -13.56 14.40
N ALA A 524 0.44 -12.72 13.70
CA ALA A 524 1.32 -13.15 12.63
C ALA A 524 2.45 -14.07 13.12
N GLU A 525 3.05 -13.78 14.28
CA GLU A 525 4.10 -14.62 14.88
C GLU A 525 3.58 -16.02 15.25
N GLU A 526 2.31 -16.15 15.68
CA GLU A 526 1.68 -17.45 15.94
C GLU A 526 1.61 -18.34 14.68
N GLY A 527 1.68 -17.73 13.48
CA GLY A 527 1.74 -18.45 12.21
C GLY A 527 2.90 -19.45 12.13
N LYS A 528 4.03 -19.17 12.81
CA LYS A 528 5.19 -20.08 12.88
C LYS A 528 4.81 -21.40 13.56
N ALA A 529 4.12 -21.34 14.69
CA ALA A 529 3.66 -22.54 15.39
C ALA A 529 2.65 -23.36 14.56
N LYS A 530 1.80 -22.69 13.76
CA LYS A 530 0.93 -23.39 12.81
C LYS A 530 1.73 -24.08 11.71
N MET A 531 2.76 -23.43 11.17
CA MET A 531 3.66 -24.04 10.17
C MET A 531 4.37 -25.27 10.74
N ASP A 532 4.96 -25.17 11.94
CA ASP A 532 5.68 -26.25 12.61
C ASP A 532 4.80 -27.50 12.82
N HIS A 533 3.51 -27.30 13.12
CA HIS A 533 2.57 -28.40 13.32
C HIS A 533 2.01 -28.97 12.01
N GLN A 534 1.75 -28.10 11.02
CA GLN A 534 0.97 -28.49 9.85
C GLN A 534 1.80 -28.93 8.65
N ILE A 535 3.05 -28.50 8.55
CA ILE A 535 3.90 -28.72 7.37
C ILE A 535 5.06 -29.64 7.75
N GLU A 536 5.03 -30.87 7.23
CA GLU A 536 6.13 -31.81 7.38
C GLU A 536 7.38 -31.37 6.58
N VAL A 537 8.54 -31.93 6.93
CA VAL A 537 9.82 -31.68 6.24
C VAL A 537 9.77 -31.96 4.72
N ASP A 538 8.91 -32.88 4.28
CA ASP A 538 8.73 -33.21 2.86
C ASP A 538 7.62 -32.39 2.18
N GLY A 539 7.01 -31.44 2.90
CA GLY A 539 5.97 -30.55 2.40
C GLY A 539 4.54 -31.07 2.55
N LYS A 540 4.36 -32.30 3.02
CA LYS A 540 3.02 -32.86 3.25
C LYS A 540 2.31 -32.11 4.39
N MET A 541 0.99 -32.02 4.27
CA MET A 541 0.11 -31.50 5.33
C MET A 541 -0.86 -32.60 5.77
N PRO A 542 -0.50 -33.45 6.74
CA PRO A 542 -1.18 -34.72 7.02
C PRO A 542 -2.68 -34.61 7.30
N GLU A 543 -3.11 -33.58 8.03
CA GLU A 543 -4.52 -33.38 8.36
C GLU A 543 -5.37 -33.04 7.12
N GLU A 544 -4.76 -32.40 6.12
CA GLU A 544 -5.41 -32.11 4.84
C GLU A 544 -5.42 -33.34 3.92
N LEU A 545 -4.32 -34.09 3.89
CA LEU A 545 -4.21 -35.33 3.11
C LEU A 545 -5.17 -36.42 3.58
N ALA A 546 -5.55 -36.42 4.86
CA ALA A 546 -6.52 -37.34 5.44
C ALA A 546 -7.97 -37.08 4.97
N ARG A 547 -8.22 -35.97 4.26
CA ARG A 547 -9.56 -35.57 3.82
C ARG A 547 -9.98 -36.27 2.53
N THR A 548 -11.29 -36.36 2.34
CA THR A 548 -11.88 -36.93 1.11
C THR A 548 -11.51 -36.18 -0.18
N ASN A 549 -11.15 -34.90 -0.06
CA ASN A 549 -10.64 -34.05 -1.13
C ASN A 549 -9.24 -33.52 -0.77
N GLY A 550 -8.29 -34.42 -0.54
CA GLY A 550 -6.99 -34.09 0.04
C GLY A 550 -6.19 -33.07 -0.77
N LEU A 551 -6.21 -33.16 -2.10
CA LEU A 551 -5.50 -32.20 -2.97
C LEU A 551 -6.10 -30.79 -2.85
N GLY A 552 -7.43 -30.72 -2.82
CA GLY A 552 -8.16 -29.48 -2.60
C GLY A 552 -7.87 -28.87 -1.23
N TYR A 553 -7.94 -29.66 -0.16
CA TYR A 553 -7.66 -29.20 1.21
C TYR A 553 -6.22 -28.73 1.40
N SER A 554 -5.24 -29.43 0.81
CA SER A 554 -3.84 -28.99 0.83
C SER A 554 -3.67 -27.66 0.09
N THR A 555 -4.29 -27.49 -1.08
CA THR A 555 -4.26 -26.22 -1.82
C THR A 555 -4.91 -25.10 -1.00
N TYR A 556 -6.04 -25.39 -0.36
CA TYR A 556 -6.79 -24.43 0.44
C TYR A 556 -6.04 -23.98 1.71
N ASN A 557 -5.27 -24.87 2.34
CA ASN A 557 -4.42 -24.48 3.46
C ASN A 557 -3.22 -23.64 3.00
N LEU A 558 -2.65 -23.94 1.82
CA LEU A 558 -1.61 -23.10 1.22
C LEU A 558 -2.13 -21.69 0.90
N GLN A 559 -3.38 -21.53 0.48
CA GLN A 559 -4.00 -20.21 0.35
C GLN A 559 -4.04 -19.46 1.70
N ALA A 560 -4.38 -20.15 2.78
CA ALA A 560 -4.39 -19.57 4.12
C ALA A 560 -2.99 -19.10 4.53
N PHE A 561 -1.97 -19.94 4.33
CA PHE A 561 -0.58 -19.59 4.64
C PHE A 561 -0.03 -18.47 3.76
N PHE A 562 -0.31 -18.46 2.46
CA PHE A 562 0.09 -17.38 1.55
C PHE A 562 -0.54 -16.05 1.98
N THR A 563 -1.84 -16.07 2.28
CA THR A 563 -2.57 -14.91 2.79
C THR A 563 -1.97 -14.42 4.10
N LEU A 564 -1.76 -15.30 5.08
CA LEU A 564 -1.15 -14.95 6.36
C LEU A 564 0.27 -14.41 6.19
N ALA A 565 1.08 -14.98 5.29
CA ALA A 565 2.45 -14.54 5.04
C ALA A 565 2.52 -13.15 4.38
N HIS A 566 1.60 -12.83 3.46
CA HIS A 566 1.45 -11.46 2.94
C HIS A 566 1.07 -10.47 4.05
N LEU A 567 0.10 -10.82 4.89
CA LEU A 567 -0.34 -9.98 6.01
C LEU A 567 0.77 -9.79 7.05
N ALA A 568 1.51 -10.86 7.38
CA ALA A 568 2.61 -10.85 8.32
C ALA A 568 3.74 -9.90 7.90
N GLY A 569 3.99 -9.76 6.58
CA GLY A 569 4.98 -8.83 6.04
C GLY A 569 4.77 -7.37 6.45
N HIS A 570 3.52 -6.92 6.63
CA HIS A 570 3.19 -5.57 7.12
C HIS A 570 3.59 -5.32 8.57
N THR A 571 3.93 -6.38 9.31
CA THR A 571 4.29 -6.31 10.73
C THR A 571 5.79 -6.57 10.98
N GLY A 572 6.54 -6.83 9.92
CA GLY A 572 7.95 -7.23 9.96
C GLY A 572 8.16 -8.71 10.33
N VAL A 573 7.13 -9.54 10.25
CA VAL A 573 7.21 -11.00 10.45
C VAL A 573 7.33 -11.67 9.10
N ASP A 574 8.45 -12.35 8.86
CA ASP A 574 8.70 -13.07 7.61
C ASP A 574 8.33 -14.55 7.75
N LEU A 575 7.12 -14.90 7.30
CA LEU A 575 6.67 -16.29 7.20
C LEU A 575 7.09 -16.95 5.87
N TRP A 576 7.45 -16.16 4.85
CA TRP A 576 7.82 -16.69 3.53
C TRP A 576 9.16 -17.42 3.56
N GLN A 577 10.11 -16.90 4.35
CA GLN A 577 11.44 -17.49 4.54
C GLN A 577 11.56 -18.31 5.82
N TYR A 578 10.50 -18.36 6.65
CA TYR A 578 10.50 -19.16 7.86
C TYR A 578 10.63 -20.66 7.55
N LYS A 579 11.42 -21.34 8.37
CA LYS A 579 11.59 -22.78 8.36
C LYS A 579 11.51 -23.28 9.80
N ASP A 580 10.82 -24.40 9.99
CA ASP A 580 10.79 -25.07 11.28
C ASP A 580 12.17 -25.73 11.59
N GLN A 581 12.27 -26.39 12.75
CA GLN A 581 13.49 -27.10 13.14
C GLN A 581 13.85 -28.25 12.18
N GLN A 582 12.86 -28.82 11.48
CA GLN A 582 13.02 -29.91 10.53
C GLN A 582 13.18 -29.44 9.08
N GLN A 583 13.23 -28.13 8.83
CA GLN A 583 13.28 -27.47 7.52
C GLN A 583 11.97 -27.39 6.72
N GLY A 584 10.84 -27.85 7.26
CA GLY A 584 9.51 -27.63 6.72
C GLY A 584 9.20 -26.14 6.52
N SER A 585 8.54 -25.79 5.42
CA SER A 585 8.21 -24.41 5.06
C SER A 585 7.07 -24.32 4.04
N ILE A 586 6.48 -23.13 3.90
CA ILE A 586 5.45 -22.83 2.89
C ILE A 586 5.95 -23.21 1.49
N ARG A 587 7.21 -22.85 1.16
CA ARG A 587 7.79 -23.15 -0.15
C ARG A 587 7.87 -24.65 -0.43
N ILE A 588 8.31 -25.45 0.54
CA ILE A 588 8.45 -26.90 0.36
C ILE A 588 7.07 -27.54 0.19
N ALA A 589 6.08 -27.13 0.98
CA ALA A 589 4.71 -27.62 0.82
C ALA A 589 4.13 -27.27 -0.55
N PHE A 590 4.37 -26.05 -1.03
CA PHE A 590 3.91 -25.61 -2.34
C PHE A 590 4.60 -26.37 -3.48
N ASP A 591 5.94 -26.44 -3.46
CA ASP A 591 6.75 -27.15 -4.46
C ASP A 591 6.40 -28.65 -4.51
N TRP A 592 6.09 -29.27 -3.38
CA TRP A 592 5.63 -30.66 -3.30
C TRP A 592 4.26 -30.87 -3.98
N LEU A 593 3.33 -29.93 -3.80
CA LEU A 593 1.95 -30.03 -4.28
C LEU A 593 1.83 -29.85 -5.81
N ILE A 594 2.58 -28.90 -6.38
CA ILE A 594 2.51 -28.48 -7.79
C ILE A 594 2.43 -29.65 -8.79
N PRO A 595 3.34 -30.64 -8.78
CA PRO A 595 3.31 -31.70 -9.81
C PRO A 595 2.04 -32.57 -9.75
N TYR A 596 1.39 -32.70 -8.59
CA TYR A 596 0.10 -33.40 -8.50
C TYR A 596 -1.05 -32.53 -9.00
N ALA A 597 -1.05 -31.25 -8.62
CA ALA A 597 -2.09 -30.29 -9.00
C ALA A 597 -2.06 -29.93 -10.51
N LEU A 598 -0.92 -30.15 -11.18
CA LEU A 598 -0.74 -30.04 -12.63
C LEU A 598 -0.91 -31.37 -13.39
N ASP A 599 -1.34 -32.44 -12.72
CA ASP A 599 -1.48 -33.80 -13.28
C ASP A 599 -0.18 -34.42 -13.83
N GLN A 600 0.99 -33.92 -13.42
CA GLN A 600 2.30 -34.45 -13.80
C GLN A 600 2.68 -35.69 -12.99
N LYS A 601 2.12 -35.82 -11.77
CA LYS A 601 2.22 -36.99 -10.90
C LYS A 601 0.82 -37.48 -10.51
N LYS A 602 0.70 -38.80 -10.35
CA LYS A 602 -0.54 -39.42 -9.87
C LYS A 602 -0.77 -39.07 -8.40
N TRP A 603 -1.97 -38.58 -8.07
CA TRP A 603 -2.39 -38.38 -6.68
C TRP A 603 -2.71 -39.72 -6.01
N GLU A 604 -2.12 -39.95 -4.83
CA GLU A 604 -2.24 -41.22 -4.09
C GLU A 604 -3.25 -41.16 -2.93
N TYR A 605 -3.75 -39.98 -2.58
CA TYR A 605 -4.75 -39.77 -1.53
C TYR A 605 -6.16 -39.64 -2.12
N GLN A 606 -7.18 -39.50 -1.26
CA GLN A 606 -8.55 -39.33 -1.74
C GLN A 606 -8.75 -37.96 -2.41
N GLN A 607 -9.49 -37.96 -3.52
CA GLN A 607 -9.97 -36.75 -4.19
C GLN A 607 -11.32 -37.09 -4.85
N ILE A 608 -12.40 -37.00 -4.08
CA ILE A 608 -13.76 -37.42 -4.50
C ILE A 608 -14.45 -36.42 -5.43
N SER A 609 -13.89 -35.23 -5.63
CA SER A 609 -14.38 -34.18 -6.52
C SER A 609 -13.26 -33.70 -7.46
N ALA A 610 -13.63 -33.17 -8.63
CA ALA A 610 -12.64 -32.60 -9.55
C ALA A 610 -11.82 -31.49 -8.87
N TYR A 611 -10.51 -31.45 -9.14
CA TYR A 611 -9.63 -30.43 -8.59
C TYR A 611 -9.80 -29.10 -9.35
N ASN A 612 -9.87 -28.00 -8.61
CA ASN A 612 -10.01 -26.67 -9.17
C ASN A 612 -8.62 -26.04 -9.39
N LYS A 613 -8.17 -25.97 -10.64
CA LYS A 613 -6.83 -25.42 -10.97
C LYS A 613 -6.74 -23.90 -10.82
N ASP A 614 -7.85 -23.18 -10.72
CA ASP A 614 -7.85 -21.72 -10.51
C ASP A 614 -7.19 -21.36 -9.17
N GLU A 615 -7.39 -22.22 -8.18
CA GLU A 615 -6.81 -22.09 -6.85
C GLU A 615 -5.28 -22.19 -6.89
N LEU A 616 -4.73 -23.13 -7.66
CA LEU A 616 -3.30 -23.24 -7.88
C LEU A 616 -2.76 -22.05 -8.67
N TYR A 617 -3.48 -21.63 -9.70
CA TYR A 617 -3.05 -20.56 -10.59
C TYR A 617 -2.78 -19.25 -9.84
N ALA A 618 -3.67 -18.86 -8.92
CA ALA A 618 -3.47 -17.68 -8.10
C ALA A 618 -2.25 -17.79 -7.17
N LEU A 619 -1.97 -18.98 -6.62
CA LEU A 619 -0.80 -19.21 -5.77
C LEU A 619 0.51 -19.15 -6.56
N LEU A 620 0.53 -19.69 -7.78
CA LEU A 620 1.71 -19.64 -8.65
C LEU A 620 2.10 -18.20 -8.99
N LEU A 621 1.12 -17.34 -9.29
CA LEU A 621 1.34 -15.92 -9.54
C LEU A 621 1.84 -15.18 -8.29
N GLN A 622 1.35 -15.52 -7.10
CA GLN A 622 1.83 -14.96 -5.82
C GLN A 622 3.25 -15.43 -5.47
N ALA A 623 3.58 -16.70 -5.73
CA ALA A 623 4.87 -17.29 -5.39
C ALA A 623 6.03 -16.72 -6.23
N TYR A 624 5.77 -16.35 -7.48
CA TYR A 624 6.79 -15.81 -8.39
C TYR A 624 7.52 -14.57 -7.83
N PRO A 625 6.86 -13.46 -7.45
CA PRO A 625 7.54 -12.28 -6.92
C PRO A 625 8.18 -12.54 -5.54
N VAL A 626 7.65 -13.47 -4.75
CA VAL A 626 8.19 -13.82 -3.42
C VAL A 626 9.52 -14.56 -3.54
N TYR A 627 9.59 -15.55 -4.44
CA TYR A 627 10.74 -16.46 -4.53
C TYR A 627 11.66 -16.19 -5.73
N SER A 628 11.27 -15.28 -6.63
CA SER A 628 11.99 -14.94 -7.87
C SER A 628 12.32 -16.16 -8.74
N ASP A 629 11.45 -17.16 -8.75
CA ASP A 629 11.64 -18.43 -9.44
C ASP A 629 10.70 -18.52 -10.65
N GLN A 630 11.27 -18.45 -11.85
CA GLN A 630 10.54 -18.45 -13.13
C GLN A 630 9.67 -19.70 -13.33
N LYS A 631 9.96 -20.79 -12.61
CA LYS A 631 9.16 -22.02 -12.73
C LYS A 631 7.69 -21.79 -12.39
N TYR A 632 7.39 -20.96 -11.39
CA TYR A 632 6.01 -20.71 -10.99
C TYR A 632 5.22 -19.99 -12.06
N LEU A 633 5.84 -19.04 -12.77
CA LEU A 633 5.22 -18.38 -13.90
C LEU A 633 4.99 -19.37 -15.05
N ALA A 634 5.98 -20.21 -15.36
CA ALA A 634 5.85 -21.23 -16.40
C ALA A 634 4.69 -22.20 -16.08
N ASP A 635 4.60 -22.67 -14.83
CA ASP A 635 3.52 -23.54 -14.35
C ASP A 635 2.15 -22.84 -14.40
N ALA A 636 2.09 -21.54 -14.07
CA ALA A 636 0.84 -20.78 -14.18
C ALA A 636 0.34 -20.72 -15.63
N ARG A 637 1.25 -20.63 -16.59
CA ARG A 637 0.94 -20.61 -18.03
C ARG A 637 0.58 -22.00 -18.58
N LEU A 638 0.84 -23.09 -17.87
CA LEU A 638 0.28 -24.41 -18.21
C LEU A 638 -1.23 -24.48 -17.91
N ILE A 639 -1.70 -23.73 -16.91
CA ILE A 639 -3.13 -23.66 -16.56
C ILE A 639 -3.83 -22.66 -17.48
N TYR A 640 -3.31 -21.44 -17.55
CA TYR A 640 -3.86 -20.36 -18.38
C TYR A 640 -2.78 -19.74 -19.28
N PRO A 641 -2.60 -20.25 -20.51
CA PRO A 641 -1.55 -19.77 -21.42
C PRO A 641 -1.65 -18.28 -21.76
N ASN A 642 -2.87 -17.75 -21.82
CA ASN A 642 -3.16 -16.36 -22.17
C ASN A 642 -3.66 -15.52 -20.97
N GLY A 643 -3.49 -16.04 -19.76
CA GLY A 643 -3.99 -15.42 -18.53
C GLY A 643 -5.38 -15.87 -18.09
N GLY A 644 -5.60 -15.80 -16.78
CA GLY A 644 -6.79 -16.30 -16.10
C GLY A 644 -7.82 -15.22 -15.77
N ASN A 645 -8.45 -15.33 -14.61
CA ASN A 645 -9.43 -14.36 -14.13
C ASN A 645 -8.81 -12.94 -14.06
N PRO A 646 -9.50 -11.90 -14.59
CA PRO A 646 -9.01 -10.52 -14.58
C PRO A 646 -8.62 -10.00 -13.20
N VAL A 647 -9.38 -10.31 -12.14
CA VAL A 647 -9.05 -9.88 -10.77
C VAL A 647 -7.70 -10.46 -10.35
N THR A 648 -7.49 -11.76 -10.57
CA THR A 648 -6.22 -12.44 -10.24
C THR A 648 -5.05 -11.87 -11.05
N GLU A 649 -5.23 -11.65 -12.35
CA GLU A 649 -4.18 -11.08 -13.22
C GLU A 649 -3.87 -9.62 -12.86
N ILE A 650 -4.86 -8.85 -12.42
CA ILE A 650 -4.68 -7.47 -11.96
C ILE A 650 -3.92 -7.43 -10.64
N THR A 651 -4.25 -8.30 -9.69
CA THR A 651 -3.64 -8.26 -8.35
C THR A 651 -2.28 -8.95 -8.29
N TRP A 652 -2.11 -10.05 -9.05
CA TRP A 652 -0.95 -10.95 -8.93
C TRP A 652 -0.22 -11.27 -10.24
N GLY A 653 -0.79 -10.89 -11.39
CA GLY A 653 -0.16 -11.14 -12.69
C GLY A 653 1.17 -10.40 -12.90
N LEU A 654 1.72 -10.54 -14.12
CA LEU A 654 2.90 -9.79 -14.58
C LEU A 654 2.57 -8.73 -15.62
#